data_AF-A0A844YBV2-F1
#
_entry.id   AF-A0A844YBV2-F1
#
_cell.length_a   1.000
_cell.length_b   1.000
_cell.length_c   1.000
_cell.angle_alpha   90.00
_cell.angle_beta   90.00
_cell.angle_gamma   90.00
#
_symmetry.space_group_name_H-M   'P 1'
#
loop_
_entity.id
_entity.type
_entity.pdbx_description
1 polymer ?
#
loop_
_entity_poly.entity_id
_entity_poly.type
_entity_poly.pdbx_seq_one_letter_code
_entity_poly.pdbx_strand_id
1 'polypeptide(L)'
;MRQKELRIALVCYGGVSLAVYMHGVTKEIWNLARASRDFLDNAEPGNGVRQVYREFLQRIEQESELRLRILPDILTGASAGGINAVFLAQAVHSGQSLEPVTELWLEMADVDRLIDPDARPWSRVSKWWAMPFVWWLLKRPGNAVSESVAPETRSEVRRKVSHLIRGRWFEPPFSGIGFSRMLHDALVAMAQSPTESPLLPPNHPLDLFVTATDFRGYVELLRLNSPPVVEESEHRMPIAFRARTPAASGQSLAAIPELVLSARSTASFPGAFPPLKVEEIDRLADEHALEWSGRDEFLGKIMPVHVRRETADDVALIDGSVLVNAPFAGAIAGLRGRPAQREVDRRFIYIDPRPDRLGAIGKSREKDVGFFSAIFGSLSTIPREQPIRDNLEVLEQQSREAERLRVIVAALRPEVERTVEKLFGMTLFLDRPTPKRLKAWRNKAQQAAAEQAGYAFHSYAQAKLTGILERLAGLVHASAPGLSLPTADPIVGQLRIALSQRGLTDLANPSGGASAEAIDFFRAHDIGFRIRRMRLLARRLAREWESDPEIDDSALEEARETVYEILAMYFEREGLTPLGDEFAGLSHAVFEDAHGVLDHLSQSRLLPEVDDRAEEMLSSALEKMPKNLRRRMLLAYLGFPFYDVATLPLLRNEGLTEFDPVKVDRISPEDARAIREGGTSATLRGTEFYNFGAFFSRAYRENDYLWGRLHGAERLIDIVCSTLDAPLADHVCNSYKRAAFHAILDEEAESGRCRQSLLDGLRAEIGERTK
;
A
#
# COMPACT_ATOMS: atom_id res chain seq x y z
N MET A 1 -8.80 21.91 -18.13
CA MET A 1 -7.83 20.89 -18.62
C MET A 1 -7.76 19.75 -17.61
N ARG A 2 -7.99 18.51 -18.07
CA ARG A 2 -8.33 17.37 -17.21
C ARG A 2 -7.15 16.91 -16.34
N GLN A 3 -7.42 16.56 -15.08
CA GLN A 3 -6.41 16.04 -14.15
C GLN A 3 -6.74 14.62 -13.67
N LYS A 4 -5.76 13.72 -13.72
CA LYS A 4 -5.89 12.32 -13.29
C LYS A 4 -4.74 11.91 -12.37
N GLU A 5 -5.04 11.07 -11.39
CA GLU A 5 -4.09 10.52 -10.44
C GLU A 5 -3.90 9.02 -10.70
N LEU A 6 -2.66 8.61 -10.99
CA LEU A 6 -2.26 7.21 -10.99
C LEU A 6 -1.78 6.84 -9.57
N ARG A 7 -2.65 6.18 -8.79
CA ARG A 7 -2.31 5.75 -7.42
C ARG A 7 -1.76 4.34 -7.43
N ILE A 8 -0.55 4.18 -6.89
CA ILE A 8 0.21 2.94 -6.94
C ILE A 8 0.27 2.33 -5.54
N ALA A 9 -0.31 1.14 -5.42
CA ALA A 9 -0.06 0.21 -4.33
C ALA A 9 1.04 -0.77 -4.73
N LEU A 10 2.26 -0.54 -4.24
CA LEU A 10 3.44 -1.31 -4.60
C LEU A 10 3.69 -2.45 -3.62
N VAL A 11 3.86 -3.67 -4.14
CA VAL A 11 4.28 -4.85 -3.40
C VAL A 11 5.67 -5.29 -3.81
N CYS A 12 6.64 -5.14 -2.92
CA CYS A 12 7.98 -5.69 -3.09
C CYS A 12 8.00 -7.16 -2.66
N TYR A 13 7.75 -8.06 -3.62
CA TYR A 13 7.59 -9.49 -3.38
C TYR A 13 8.81 -10.30 -3.86
N GLY A 14 9.56 -10.94 -2.96
CA GLY A 14 10.59 -11.89 -3.38
C GLY A 14 11.83 -12.00 -2.48
N GLY A 15 12.67 -12.98 -2.80
CA GLY A 15 13.73 -13.51 -1.95
C GLY A 15 15.06 -12.73 -1.95
N VAL A 16 15.92 -13.11 -1.00
CA VAL A 16 17.06 -12.36 -0.46
C VAL A 16 17.92 -11.60 -1.51
N SER A 17 18.51 -12.24 -2.52
CA SER A 17 19.41 -11.55 -3.48
C SER A 17 18.71 -10.67 -4.50
N LEU A 18 17.40 -10.88 -4.71
CA LEU A 18 16.64 -10.15 -5.72
C LEU A 18 16.23 -8.76 -5.23
N ALA A 19 16.57 -8.43 -3.98
CA ALA A 19 16.42 -7.09 -3.42
C ALA A 19 17.19 -6.03 -4.19
N VAL A 20 18.34 -6.37 -4.78
CA VAL A 20 19.12 -5.44 -5.62
C VAL A 20 18.38 -5.11 -6.92
N TYR A 21 17.75 -6.11 -7.55
CA TYR A 21 16.87 -5.90 -8.70
C TYR A 21 15.65 -5.06 -8.33
N MET A 22 15.00 -5.40 -7.20
CA MET A 22 13.85 -4.63 -6.72
C MET A 22 14.22 -3.18 -6.43
N HIS A 23 15.42 -2.91 -5.89
CA HIS A 23 15.91 -1.56 -5.67
C HIS A 23 16.00 -0.76 -6.98
N GLY A 24 16.49 -1.38 -8.05
CA GLY A 24 16.47 -0.78 -9.39
C GLY A 24 15.06 -0.41 -9.84
N VAL A 25 14.07 -1.28 -9.63
CA VAL A 25 12.67 -0.99 -9.95
C VAL A 25 12.10 0.14 -9.07
N THR A 26 12.34 0.12 -7.75
CA THR A 26 11.85 1.16 -6.83
C THR A 26 12.49 2.51 -7.10
N LYS A 27 13.75 2.55 -7.56
CA LYS A 27 14.43 3.78 -8.00
C LYS A 27 13.72 4.40 -9.20
N GLU A 28 13.22 3.59 -10.14
CA GLU A 28 12.46 4.13 -11.28
C GLU A 28 11.04 4.58 -10.91
N ILE A 29 10.38 3.91 -9.98
CA ILE A 29 9.11 4.40 -9.40
C ILE A 29 9.32 5.77 -8.75
N TRP A 30 10.40 5.92 -7.98
CA TRP A 30 10.79 7.18 -7.36
C TRP A 30 11.10 8.28 -8.39
N ASN A 31 11.86 7.98 -9.45
CA ASN A 31 12.15 8.93 -10.52
C ASN A 31 10.92 9.35 -11.33
N LEU A 32 10.00 8.43 -11.62
CA LEU A 32 8.74 8.75 -12.30
C LEU A 32 7.84 9.64 -11.43
N ALA A 33 7.71 9.33 -10.14
CA ALA A 33 6.95 10.15 -9.20
C ALA A 33 7.56 11.57 -9.05
N ARG A 34 8.89 11.68 -8.99
CA ARG A 34 9.61 12.98 -9.03
C ARG A 34 9.29 13.76 -10.29
N ALA A 35 9.47 13.13 -11.47
CA ALA A 35 9.20 13.77 -12.75
C ALA A 35 7.74 14.27 -12.86
N SER A 36 6.78 13.50 -12.34
CA SER A 36 5.38 13.88 -12.28
C SER A 36 5.12 15.07 -11.36
N ARG A 37 5.69 15.07 -10.15
CA ARG A 37 5.62 16.22 -9.24
C ARG A 37 6.18 17.49 -9.89
N ASP A 38 7.38 17.42 -10.47
CA ASP A 38 8.04 18.60 -11.04
C ASP A 38 7.31 19.17 -12.24
N PHE A 39 6.75 18.29 -13.07
CA PHE A 39 5.95 18.68 -14.21
C PHE A 39 4.73 19.50 -13.76
N LEU A 40 4.03 19.03 -12.72
CA LEU A 40 2.81 19.68 -12.20
C LEU A 40 3.11 20.96 -11.41
N ASP A 41 4.22 20.98 -10.68
CA ASP A 41 4.65 22.13 -9.88
C ASP A 41 5.42 23.18 -10.72
N ASN A 42 5.60 22.95 -12.02
CA ASN A 42 6.42 23.76 -12.92
C ASN A 42 7.85 24.02 -12.40
N ALA A 43 8.41 23.03 -11.69
CA ALA A 43 9.79 23.12 -11.21
C ALA A 43 10.77 23.06 -12.38
N GLU A 44 12.04 23.40 -12.13
CA GLU A 44 13.10 23.28 -13.15
C GLU A 44 13.23 21.83 -13.67
N PRO A 45 13.55 21.62 -14.95
CA PRO A 45 13.78 20.29 -15.50
C PRO A 45 14.91 19.59 -14.73
N GLY A 46 14.65 18.35 -14.30
CA GLY A 46 15.70 17.48 -13.79
C GLY A 46 16.65 17.02 -14.89
N ASN A 47 17.64 16.21 -14.54
CA ASN A 47 18.57 15.57 -15.47
C ASN A 47 18.30 14.05 -15.60
N GLY A 48 18.99 13.40 -16.53
CA GLY A 48 18.94 11.93 -16.70
C GLY A 48 17.53 11.40 -17.00
N VAL A 49 17.21 10.22 -16.46
CA VAL A 49 15.92 9.54 -16.76
C VAL A 49 14.70 10.34 -16.29
N ARG A 50 14.84 11.15 -15.23
CA ARG A 50 13.79 12.03 -14.71
C ARG A 50 13.32 13.03 -15.78
N GLN A 51 14.23 13.55 -16.60
CA GLN A 51 13.90 14.43 -17.71
C GLN A 51 13.06 13.69 -18.77
N VAL A 52 13.45 12.47 -19.13
CA VAL A 52 12.72 11.66 -20.11
C VAL A 52 11.29 11.38 -19.64
N TYR A 53 11.11 11.03 -18.36
CA TYR A 53 9.76 10.83 -17.80
C TYR A 53 8.94 12.12 -17.80
N ARG A 54 9.55 13.28 -17.54
CA ARG A 54 8.86 14.57 -17.62
C ARG A 54 8.41 14.90 -19.05
N GLU A 55 9.29 14.71 -20.03
CA GLU A 55 8.97 14.91 -21.45
C GLU A 55 7.88 13.96 -21.92
N PHE A 56 7.88 12.72 -21.42
CA PHE A 56 6.81 11.76 -21.67
C PHE A 56 5.46 12.22 -21.10
N LEU A 57 5.43 12.73 -19.86
CA LEU A 57 4.20 13.29 -19.26
C LEU A 57 3.71 14.55 -19.97
N GLN A 58 4.63 15.42 -20.42
CA GLN A 58 4.31 16.58 -21.26
C GLN A 58 3.70 16.16 -22.59
N ARG A 59 4.19 15.07 -23.20
CA ARG A 59 3.63 14.54 -24.44
C ARG A 59 2.20 14.04 -24.24
N ILE A 60 1.93 13.38 -23.12
CA ILE A 60 0.58 12.95 -22.73
C ILE A 60 -0.35 14.16 -22.57
N GLU A 61 0.09 15.23 -21.91
CA GLU A 61 -0.69 16.46 -21.78
C GLU A 61 -1.05 17.05 -23.16
N GLN A 62 -0.10 17.07 -24.10
CA GLN A 62 -0.32 17.61 -25.45
C GLN A 62 -1.25 16.76 -26.31
N GLU A 63 -1.13 15.42 -26.27
CA GLU A 63 -1.93 14.54 -27.11
C GLU A 63 -3.32 14.21 -26.53
N SER A 64 -3.43 14.15 -25.19
CA SER A 64 -4.62 13.67 -24.49
C SER A 64 -5.31 14.74 -23.64
N GLU A 65 -4.82 15.99 -23.63
CA GLU A 65 -5.31 17.10 -22.79
C GLU A 65 -5.40 16.71 -21.29
N LEU A 66 -4.49 15.83 -20.87
CA LEU A 66 -4.51 15.16 -19.58
C LEU A 66 -3.23 15.42 -18.77
N ARG A 67 -3.39 16.00 -17.58
CA ARG A 67 -2.33 16.08 -16.58
C ARG A 67 -2.36 14.87 -15.66
N LEU A 68 -1.30 14.06 -15.71
CA LEU A 68 -1.20 12.85 -14.90
C LEU A 68 -0.27 13.05 -13.69
N ARG A 69 -0.82 12.83 -12.49
CA ARG A 69 -0.07 12.80 -11.23
C ARG A 69 0.19 11.34 -10.80
N ILE A 70 1.45 10.99 -10.56
CA ILE A 70 1.85 9.63 -10.15
C ILE A 70 2.07 9.59 -8.63
N LEU A 71 1.34 8.73 -7.91
CA LEU A 71 1.30 8.70 -6.45
C LEU A 71 1.56 7.28 -5.90
N PRO A 72 2.81 6.91 -5.58
CA PRO A 72 3.12 5.67 -4.84
C PRO A 72 2.80 5.86 -3.36
N ASP A 73 1.56 5.54 -2.98
CA ASP A 73 1.00 5.95 -1.69
C ASP A 73 0.65 4.77 -0.75
N ILE A 74 0.76 3.53 -1.24
CA ILE A 74 0.73 2.31 -0.44
C ILE A 74 1.98 1.49 -0.80
N LEU A 75 2.82 1.21 0.18
CA LEU A 75 4.05 0.45 0.00
C LEU A 75 4.04 -0.74 0.94
N THR A 76 4.25 -1.94 0.40
CA THR A 76 4.30 -3.16 1.19
C THR A 76 5.43 -4.06 0.75
N GLY A 77 6.01 -4.80 1.70
CA GLY A 77 7.08 -5.73 1.39
C GLY A 77 7.25 -6.82 2.43
N ALA A 78 7.94 -7.88 2.00
CA ALA A 78 8.32 -9.00 2.84
C ALA A 78 9.76 -9.39 2.53
N SER A 79 10.46 -9.99 3.49
CA SER A 79 11.86 -10.36 3.32
C SER A 79 12.72 -9.14 2.96
N ALA A 80 13.77 -9.34 2.16
CA ALA A 80 14.58 -8.26 1.64
C ALA A 80 13.81 -7.25 0.76
N GLY A 81 12.62 -7.61 0.24
CA GLY A 81 11.71 -6.66 -0.41
C GLY A 81 11.13 -5.61 0.54
N GLY A 82 10.92 -5.97 1.82
CA GLY A 82 10.47 -5.04 2.85
C GLY A 82 11.46 -3.89 3.10
N ILE A 83 12.77 -4.14 2.98
CA ILE A 83 13.81 -3.10 3.08
C ILE A 83 13.58 -2.01 2.03
N ASN A 84 13.39 -2.39 0.77
CA ASN A 84 13.14 -1.43 -0.32
C ASN A 84 11.83 -0.67 -0.12
N ALA A 85 10.79 -1.32 0.43
CA ALA A 85 9.54 -0.67 0.77
C ALA A 85 9.72 0.40 1.87
N VAL A 86 10.49 0.09 2.94
CA VAL A 86 10.80 1.05 4.01
C VAL A 86 11.54 2.28 3.47
N PHE A 87 12.61 2.07 2.70
CA PHE A 87 13.40 3.18 2.13
C PHE A 87 12.60 4.01 1.12
N LEU A 88 11.83 3.36 0.23
CA LEU A 88 10.97 4.08 -0.71
C LEU A 88 9.90 4.89 0.02
N ALA A 89 9.30 4.34 1.09
CA ALA A 89 8.30 5.06 1.88
C ALA A 89 8.89 6.31 2.55
N GLN A 90 10.08 6.17 3.14
CA GLN A 90 10.80 7.29 3.72
C GLN A 90 11.11 8.35 2.66
N ALA A 91 11.60 7.97 1.48
CA ALA A 91 11.90 8.92 0.40
C ALA A 91 10.65 9.62 -0.16
N VAL A 92 9.55 8.88 -0.33
CA VAL A 92 8.26 9.42 -0.80
C VAL A 92 7.67 10.43 0.20
N HIS A 93 7.72 10.10 1.50
CA HIS A 93 7.19 10.92 2.58
C HIS A 93 8.00 12.18 2.84
N SER A 94 9.32 12.04 2.93
CA SER A 94 10.22 13.11 3.37
C SER A 94 10.80 13.95 2.22
N GLY A 95 10.76 13.43 0.98
CA GLY A 95 11.49 14.02 -0.16
C GLY A 95 13.00 13.77 -0.14
N GLN A 96 13.49 12.86 0.71
CA GLN A 96 14.89 12.43 0.74
C GLN A 96 15.29 11.63 -0.51
N SER A 97 16.60 11.60 -0.80
CA SER A 97 17.17 10.87 -1.92
C SER A 97 17.28 9.37 -1.67
N LEU A 98 17.01 8.54 -2.68
CA LEU A 98 17.30 7.09 -2.64
C LEU A 98 18.73 6.74 -3.09
N GLU A 99 19.53 7.70 -3.56
CA GLU A 99 20.89 7.43 -4.03
C GLU A 99 21.79 6.76 -2.97
N PRO A 100 21.76 7.16 -1.68
CA PRO A 100 22.56 6.48 -0.65
C PRO A 100 22.23 4.98 -0.49
N VAL A 101 20.98 4.60 -0.77
CA VAL A 101 20.54 3.19 -0.71
C VAL A 101 21.11 2.39 -1.88
N THR A 102 21.34 3.02 -3.03
CA THR A 102 22.04 2.39 -4.16
C THR A 102 23.47 2.02 -3.78
N GLU A 103 24.18 2.93 -3.13
CA GLU A 103 25.55 2.68 -2.65
C GLU A 103 25.56 1.56 -1.60
N LEU A 104 24.60 1.57 -0.66
CA LEU A 104 24.39 0.49 0.29
C LEU A 104 24.28 -0.87 -0.41
N TRP A 105 23.41 -0.99 -1.41
CA TRP A 105 23.22 -2.25 -2.12
C TRP A 105 24.47 -2.67 -2.91
N LEU A 106 25.14 -1.75 -3.61
CA LEU A 106 26.29 -2.11 -4.44
C LEU A 106 27.54 -2.44 -3.60
N GLU A 107 27.76 -1.73 -2.50
CA GLU A 107 28.98 -1.83 -1.70
C GLU A 107 28.83 -2.72 -0.46
N MET A 108 27.73 -2.55 0.27
CA MET A 108 27.56 -3.10 1.62
C MET A 108 26.83 -4.43 1.63
N ALA A 109 26.06 -4.76 0.59
CA ALA A 109 25.50 -6.11 0.39
C ALA A 109 26.55 -7.14 -0.07
N ASP A 110 27.78 -7.04 0.45
CA ASP A 110 28.85 -8.01 0.26
C ASP A 110 28.87 -9.01 1.43
N VAL A 111 28.94 -10.30 1.14
CA VAL A 111 29.08 -11.36 2.16
C VAL A 111 30.21 -11.08 3.14
N ASP A 112 31.37 -10.58 2.69
CA ASP A 112 32.52 -10.32 3.57
C ASP A 112 32.22 -9.18 4.60
N ARG A 113 31.30 -8.26 4.27
CA ARG A 113 30.82 -7.17 5.15
C ARG A 113 29.72 -7.62 6.11
N LEU A 114 28.86 -8.53 5.65
CA LEU A 114 27.75 -9.07 6.43
C LEU A 114 28.18 -10.13 7.46
N ILE A 115 29.31 -10.81 7.24
CA ILE A 115 29.83 -11.82 8.16
C ILE A 115 30.15 -11.22 9.54
N ASP A 116 29.68 -11.90 10.58
CA ASP A 116 29.95 -11.53 11.97
C ASP A 116 31.47 -11.48 12.25
N PRO A 117 32.00 -10.40 12.88
CA PRO A 117 33.41 -10.31 13.25
C PRO A 117 33.92 -11.54 14.01
N ASP A 118 33.10 -12.16 14.86
CA ASP A 118 33.46 -13.34 15.65
C ASP A 118 33.34 -14.65 14.85
N ALA A 119 32.66 -14.62 13.69
CA ALA A 119 32.61 -15.71 12.72
C ALA A 119 33.79 -15.69 11.72
N ARG A 120 34.63 -14.65 11.73
CA ARG A 120 35.83 -14.55 10.87
C ARG A 120 36.92 -15.50 11.35
N PRO A 121 37.53 -16.33 10.47
CA PRO A 121 38.59 -17.25 10.87
C PRO A 121 39.82 -16.47 11.38
N TRP A 122 40.21 -16.68 12.64
CA TRP A 122 41.32 -16.01 13.33
C TRP A 122 42.72 -16.22 12.69
N SER A 123 42.88 -17.10 11.69
CA SER A 123 44.11 -17.19 10.89
C SER A 123 43.90 -17.81 9.50
N ARG A 124 44.84 -17.58 8.57
CA ARG A 124 44.94 -18.28 7.27
C ARG A 124 45.08 -19.82 7.39
N VAL A 125 45.29 -20.33 8.61
CA VAL A 125 45.61 -21.74 8.91
C VAL A 125 44.48 -22.45 9.68
N SER A 126 43.46 -21.74 10.20
CA SER A 126 42.34 -22.40 10.88
C SER A 126 41.50 -23.23 9.89
N LYS A 127 41.34 -24.53 10.17
CA LYS A 127 40.65 -25.56 9.35
C LYS A 127 41.37 -26.02 8.07
N TRP A 128 42.70 -26.20 8.10
CA TRP A 128 43.44 -26.81 6.97
C TRP A 128 42.89 -28.20 6.57
N TRP A 129 42.29 -28.95 7.50
CA TRP A 129 41.63 -30.23 7.26
C TRP A 129 40.36 -30.15 6.38
N ALA A 130 39.74 -28.97 6.24
CA ALA A 130 38.58 -28.77 5.36
C ALA A 130 38.96 -28.41 3.92
N MET A 131 40.24 -28.05 3.65
CA MET A 131 40.73 -27.70 2.32
C MET A 131 40.62 -28.84 1.29
N PRO A 132 40.89 -30.12 1.62
CA PRO A 132 40.68 -31.22 0.69
C PRO A 132 39.22 -31.37 0.27
N PHE A 133 38.28 -31.21 1.21
CA PHE A 133 36.84 -31.27 0.95
C PHE A 133 36.32 -30.08 0.14
N VAL A 134 36.74 -28.86 0.47
CA VAL A 134 36.37 -27.64 -0.29
C VAL A 134 36.94 -27.67 -1.70
N TRP A 135 38.19 -28.13 -1.86
CA TRP A 135 38.83 -28.29 -3.16
C TRP A 135 38.17 -29.39 -4.00
N TRP A 136 37.80 -30.52 -3.38
CA TRP A 136 37.06 -31.60 -4.01
C TRP A 136 35.64 -31.17 -4.41
N LEU A 137 34.94 -30.43 -3.56
CA LEU A 137 33.64 -29.84 -3.87
C LEU A 137 33.79 -28.91 -5.08
N LEU A 138 34.66 -27.89 -5.00
CA LEU A 138 34.86 -26.87 -6.05
C LEU A 138 35.44 -27.40 -7.39
N LYS A 139 36.02 -28.61 -7.41
CA LYS A 139 36.55 -29.28 -8.62
C LYS A 139 35.66 -30.37 -9.21
N ARG A 140 34.54 -30.74 -8.57
CA ARG A 140 33.62 -31.77 -9.11
C ARG A 140 32.99 -31.28 -10.43
N PRO A 141 32.97 -32.11 -11.49
CA PRO A 141 32.13 -31.83 -12.67
C PRO A 141 30.65 -31.76 -12.21
N GLY A 142 29.89 -30.77 -12.69
CA GLY A 142 28.50 -30.53 -12.22
C GLY A 142 28.34 -29.55 -11.05
N ASN A 143 29.42 -28.91 -10.57
CA ASN A 143 29.32 -27.99 -9.43
C ASN A 143 28.88 -26.57 -9.86
N ALA A 144 27.96 -25.96 -9.10
CA ALA A 144 27.32 -24.67 -9.46
C ALA A 144 28.34 -23.53 -9.73
N VAL A 145 29.49 -23.56 -9.06
CA VAL A 145 30.55 -22.54 -9.23
C VAL A 145 31.29 -22.69 -10.58
N SER A 146 31.35 -23.88 -11.17
CA SER A 146 32.04 -24.14 -12.45
C SER A 146 31.15 -24.08 -13.68
N GLU A 147 29.84 -24.36 -13.54
CA GLU A 147 28.90 -24.39 -14.67
C GLU A 147 28.07 -23.11 -14.85
N SER A 148 27.64 -22.44 -13.77
CA SER A 148 26.78 -21.25 -13.87
C SER A 148 27.49 -19.90 -13.71
N VAL A 149 28.70 -19.86 -13.13
CA VAL A 149 29.40 -18.58 -12.84
C VAL A 149 30.23 -18.11 -14.03
N ALA A 150 30.07 -16.84 -14.42
CA ALA A 150 30.82 -16.20 -15.50
C ALA A 150 32.35 -16.30 -15.26
N PRO A 151 33.17 -16.66 -16.27
CA PRO A 151 34.60 -16.94 -16.12
C PRO A 151 35.38 -15.89 -15.32
N GLU A 152 35.01 -14.62 -15.49
CA GLU A 152 35.66 -13.44 -14.93
C GLU A 152 35.46 -13.30 -13.41
N THR A 153 34.37 -13.86 -12.86
CA THR A 153 34.01 -13.71 -11.42
C THR A 153 34.24 -14.99 -10.60
N ARG A 154 34.63 -16.10 -11.25
CA ARG A 154 34.82 -17.40 -10.58
C ARG A 154 35.84 -17.36 -9.44
N SER A 155 36.91 -16.58 -9.57
CA SER A 155 37.96 -16.49 -8.54
C SER A 155 37.46 -15.81 -7.26
N GLU A 156 36.71 -14.71 -7.41
CA GLU A 156 36.07 -13.98 -6.30
C GLU A 156 35.02 -14.84 -5.59
N VAL A 157 34.10 -15.42 -6.36
CA VAL A 157 33.03 -16.27 -5.84
C VAL A 157 33.62 -17.50 -5.12
N ARG A 158 34.64 -18.16 -5.69
CA ARG A 158 35.35 -19.28 -5.03
C ARG A 158 36.00 -18.86 -3.71
N ARG A 159 36.64 -17.69 -3.68
CA ARG A 159 37.27 -17.14 -2.46
C ARG A 159 36.23 -16.92 -1.36
N LYS A 160 35.13 -16.24 -1.67
CA LYS A 160 34.06 -15.90 -0.71
C LYS A 160 33.31 -17.13 -0.21
N VAL A 161 32.96 -18.06 -1.11
CA VAL A 161 32.39 -19.36 -0.72
C VAL A 161 33.35 -20.13 0.20
N SER A 162 34.65 -20.12 -0.11
CA SER A 162 35.66 -20.74 0.75
C SER A 162 35.81 -20.05 2.12
N HIS A 163 35.63 -18.73 2.23
CA HIS A 163 35.59 -18.01 3.50
C HIS A 163 34.35 -18.36 4.32
N LEU A 164 33.18 -18.37 3.69
CA LEU A 164 31.91 -18.72 4.32
C LEU A 164 31.93 -20.15 4.88
N ILE A 165 32.42 -21.13 4.11
CA ILE A 165 32.54 -22.53 4.55
C ILE A 165 33.54 -22.67 5.71
N ARG A 166 34.54 -21.79 5.80
CA ARG A 166 35.51 -21.79 6.91
C ARG A 166 34.96 -21.18 8.21
N GLY A 167 33.85 -20.46 8.18
CA GLY A 167 33.16 -19.88 9.35
C GLY A 167 32.51 -20.91 10.29
N ARG A 168 31.82 -20.45 11.35
CA ARG A 168 31.10 -21.34 12.30
C ARG A 168 29.94 -22.05 11.58
N TRP A 169 29.79 -23.36 11.82
CA TRP A 169 28.85 -24.24 11.11
C TRP A 169 27.52 -24.48 11.86
N PHE A 170 27.30 -23.80 13.00
CA PHE A 170 26.13 -24.00 13.87
C PHE A 170 25.44 -22.70 14.32
N GLU A 171 25.92 -21.54 13.87
CA GLU A 171 25.33 -20.22 14.14
C GLU A 171 25.10 -19.49 12.80
N PRO A 172 24.14 -18.56 12.70
CA PRO A 172 23.95 -17.76 11.49
C PRO A 172 25.25 -17.07 11.09
N PRO A 173 25.66 -17.13 9.81
CA PRO A 173 26.97 -16.61 9.39
C PRO A 173 27.04 -15.08 9.36
N PHE A 174 25.91 -14.38 9.32
CA PHE A 174 25.85 -12.93 9.24
C PHE A 174 25.47 -12.25 10.55
N SER A 175 26.04 -11.07 10.79
CA SER A 175 25.83 -10.29 12.01
C SER A 175 24.46 -9.61 12.02
N GLY A 176 23.67 -9.86 13.07
CA GLY A 176 22.39 -9.18 13.28
C GLY A 176 22.57 -7.68 13.49
N ILE A 177 23.26 -7.30 14.57
CA ILE A 177 23.56 -5.90 14.90
C ILE A 177 24.37 -5.20 13.79
N GLY A 178 25.28 -5.91 13.12
CA GLY A 178 26.02 -5.35 11.99
C GLY A 178 25.11 -4.95 10.83
N PHE A 179 24.06 -5.73 10.58
CA PHE A 179 23.05 -5.38 9.58
C PHE A 179 22.16 -4.21 10.03
N SER A 180 21.78 -4.17 11.32
CA SER A 180 21.04 -3.04 11.88
C SER A 180 21.80 -1.72 11.79
N ARG A 181 23.12 -1.72 12.06
CA ARG A 181 24.00 -0.55 11.84
C ARG A 181 24.03 -0.13 10.37
N MET A 182 24.14 -1.09 9.46
CA MET A 182 24.13 -0.82 8.01
C MET A 182 22.82 -0.13 7.57
N LEU A 183 21.67 -0.62 8.04
CA LEU A 183 20.36 -0.03 7.74
C LEU A 183 20.23 1.38 8.34
N HIS A 184 20.70 1.56 9.58
CA HIS A 184 20.77 2.86 10.24
C HIS A 184 21.61 3.86 9.44
N ASP A 185 22.84 3.48 9.05
CA ASP A 185 23.76 4.35 8.33
C ASP A 185 23.17 4.82 6.99
N ALA A 186 22.43 3.93 6.31
CA ALA A 186 21.71 4.30 5.09
C ALA A 186 20.58 5.31 5.34
N LEU A 187 19.77 5.13 6.40
CA LEU A 187 18.72 6.10 6.77
C LEU A 187 19.32 7.45 7.18
N VAL A 188 20.44 7.44 7.89
CA VAL A 188 21.18 8.67 8.24
C VAL A 188 21.74 9.35 7.00
N ALA A 189 22.32 8.59 6.07
CA ALA A 189 22.83 9.14 4.81
C ALA A 189 21.70 9.75 3.95
N MET A 190 20.51 9.13 3.93
CA MET A 190 19.31 9.72 3.32
C MET A 190 18.91 11.04 3.98
N ALA A 191 18.94 11.10 5.33
CA ALA A 191 18.59 12.31 6.07
C ALA A 191 19.60 13.45 5.91
N GLN A 192 20.88 13.13 5.70
CA GLN A 192 21.94 14.11 5.44
C GLN A 192 22.01 14.58 3.98
N SER A 193 21.39 13.84 3.06
CA SER A 193 21.32 14.21 1.65
C SER A 193 20.40 15.42 1.44
N PRO A 194 20.64 16.26 0.41
CA PRO A 194 19.72 17.32 0.04
C PRO A 194 18.30 16.79 -0.18
N THR A 195 17.33 17.36 0.52
CA THR A 195 15.92 16.98 0.40
C THR A 195 15.21 17.83 -0.65
N GLU A 196 14.35 17.20 -1.43
CA GLU A 196 13.37 17.89 -2.27
C GLU A 196 12.00 17.94 -1.56
N SER A 197 11.01 18.60 -2.14
CA SER A 197 9.62 18.53 -1.66
C SER A 197 9.13 17.06 -1.61
N PRO A 198 8.28 16.68 -0.64
CA PRO A 198 7.65 15.36 -0.62
C PRO A 198 6.99 14.98 -1.95
N LEU A 199 6.96 13.68 -2.28
CA LEU A 199 6.41 13.22 -3.56
C LEU A 199 4.88 13.17 -3.59
N LEU A 200 4.27 13.02 -2.43
CA LEU A 200 2.83 13.07 -2.28
C LEU A 200 2.38 14.50 -1.91
N PRO A 201 1.14 14.91 -2.26
CA PRO A 201 0.61 16.19 -1.82
C PRO A 201 0.56 16.30 -0.29
N PRO A 202 0.63 17.53 0.28
CA PRO A 202 0.45 17.73 1.72
C PRO A 202 -0.84 17.07 2.22
N ASN A 203 -0.78 16.45 3.40
CA ASN A 203 -1.86 15.68 4.03
C ASN A 203 -2.34 14.43 3.25
N HIS A 204 -1.70 14.06 2.14
CA HIS A 204 -1.98 12.79 1.46
C HIS A 204 -1.53 11.61 2.34
N PRO A 205 -2.35 10.55 2.52
CA PRO A 205 -2.00 9.42 3.35
C PRO A 205 -0.95 8.52 2.67
N LEU A 206 0.09 8.16 3.42
CA LEU A 206 1.05 7.12 3.07
C LEU A 206 0.89 5.95 4.05
N ASP A 207 0.76 4.74 3.50
CA ASP A 207 0.78 3.49 4.28
C ASP A 207 2.03 2.69 3.90
N LEU A 208 2.81 2.28 4.90
CA LEU A 208 3.90 1.32 4.78
C LEU A 208 3.54 0.08 5.59
N PHE A 209 3.65 -1.10 4.99
CA PHE A 209 3.43 -2.38 5.65
C PHE A 209 4.59 -3.33 5.40
N VAL A 210 5.17 -3.88 6.46
CA VAL A 210 6.22 -4.90 6.36
C VAL A 210 5.87 -6.11 7.22
N THR A 211 6.13 -7.30 6.69
CA THR A 211 5.82 -8.54 7.40
C THR A 211 6.98 -8.96 8.30
N ALA A 212 6.67 -9.32 9.53
CA ALA A 212 7.55 -10.03 10.44
C ALA A 212 6.80 -11.18 11.11
N THR A 213 7.56 -12.14 11.62
CA THR A 213 7.06 -13.34 12.30
C THR A 213 7.76 -13.46 13.65
N ASP A 214 7.02 -13.66 14.74
CA ASP A 214 7.61 -14.15 15.98
C ASP A 214 7.88 -15.65 15.87
N PHE A 215 9.15 -16.02 16.02
CA PHE A 215 9.56 -17.41 16.01
C PHE A 215 8.90 -18.23 17.13
N ARG A 216 8.64 -17.61 18.29
CA ARG A 216 8.03 -18.28 19.45
C ARG A 216 6.51 -18.30 19.36
N GLY A 217 5.93 -17.23 18.83
CA GLY A 217 4.49 -17.05 18.73
C GLY A 217 3.85 -16.74 20.08
N TYR A 218 2.56 -16.48 20.04
CA TYR A 218 1.73 -16.25 21.21
C TYR A 218 0.38 -16.93 21.05
N VAL A 219 -0.26 -17.22 22.19
CA VAL A 219 -1.61 -17.81 22.18
C VAL A 219 -2.65 -16.74 21.85
N GLU A 220 -3.39 -16.97 20.78
CA GLU A 220 -4.53 -16.16 20.34
C GLU A 220 -5.84 -16.96 20.44
N LEU A 221 -6.91 -16.28 20.87
CA LEU A 221 -8.23 -16.88 21.03
C LEU A 221 -9.06 -16.66 19.77
N LEU A 222 -9.34 -17.74 19.04
CA LEU A 222 -10.23 -17.73 17.88
C LEU A 222 -11.65 -18.03 18.31
N ARG A 223 -12.62 -17.23 17.85
CA ARG A 223 -14.05 -17.55 18.00
C ARG A 223 -14.52 -18.42 16.85
N LEU A 224 -15.12 -19.55 17.18
CA LEU A 224 -15.77 -20.44 16.21
C LEU A 224 -17.24 -20.63 16.57
N ASN A 225 -18.00 -21.23 15.66
CA ASN A 225 -19.38 -21.64 15.96
C ASN A 225 -19.42 -22.77 17.02
N SER A 226 -18.48 -23.72 16.95
CA SER A 226 -18.33 -24.79 17.95
C SER A 226 -16.93 -25.43 17.84
N PRO A 227 -16.13 -25.48 18.92
CA PRO A 227 -16.40 -24.86 20.21
C PRO A 227 -16.35 -23.32 20.12
N PRO A 228 -17.05 -22.56 20.98
CA PRO A 228 -17.14 -21.10 20.86
C PRO A 228 -15.79 -20.37 20.86
N VAL A 229 -14.77 -20.95 21.49
CA VAL A 229 -13.41 -20.43 21.55
C VAL A 229 -12.42 -21.58 21.39
N VAL A 230 -11.37 -21.37 20.60
CA VAL A 230 -10.19 -22.24 20.47
C VAL A 230 -8.94 -21.40 20.69
N GLU A 231 -7.96 -21.98 21.37
CA GLU A 231 -6.62 -21.42 21.48
C GLU A 231 -5.80 -21.87 20.27
N GLU A 232 -5.27 -20.92 19.51
CA GLU A 232 -4.30 -21.19 18.45
C GLU A 232 -3.01 -20.39 18.65
N SER A 233 -1.92 -20.92 18.11
CA SER A 233 -0.64 -20.22 18.10
C SER A 233 -0.62 -19.23 16.94
N GLU A 234 -0.64 -17.94 17.26
CA GLU A 234 -0.40 -16.87 16.29
C GLU A 234 1.08 -16.48 16.34
N HIS A 235 1.65 -16.25 15.16
CA HIS A 235 3.06 -15.91 15.03
C HIS A 235 3.27 -14.67 14.15
N ARG A 236 2.23 -14.17 13.47
CA ARG A 236 2.32 -13.03 12.57
C ARG A 236 2.44 -11.75 13.38
N MET A 237 3.43 -10.94 13.03
CA MET A 237 3.67 -9.63 13.63
C MET A 237 3.84 -8.58 12.53
N PRO A 238 2.76 -8.18 11.87
CA PRO A 238 2.84 -7.14 10.87
C PRO A 238 3.25 -5.81 11.51
N ILE A 239 4.17 -5.10 10.86
CA ILE A 239 4.58 -3.76 11.28
C ILE A 239 4.03 -2.77 10.25
N ALA A 240 3.22 -1.82 10.70
CA ALA A 240 2.53 -0.86 9.85
C ALA A 240 2.80 0.57 10.30
N PHE A 241 3.08 1.44 9.33
CA PHE A 241 3.18 2.88 9.51
C PHE A 241 2.09 3.55 8.68
N ARG A 242 1.37 4.47 9.30
CA ARG A 242 0.39 5.32 8.64
C ARG A 242 0.71 6.77 8.97
N ALA A 243 1.06 7.55 7.96
CA ALA A 243 1.40 8.95 8.13
C ALA A 243 0.67 9.82 7.10
N ARG A 244 0.49 11.09 7.47
CA ARG A 244 0.09 12.14 6.54
C ARG A 244 1.35 12.79 6.01
N THR A 245 1.38 13.02 4.70
CA THR A 245 2.55 13.62 4.05
C THR A 245 2.73 15.07 4.53
N PRO A 246 3.92 15.47 4.97
CA PRO A 246 4.18 16.82 5.45
C PRO A 246 4.15 17.84 4.31
N ALA A 247 3.93 19.11 4.64
CA ALA A 247 4.07 20.20 3.67
C ALA A 247 5.55 20.57 3.43
N ALA A 248 6.40 20.39 4.45
CA ALA A 248 7.83 20.67 4.39
C ALA A 248 8.64 19.38 4.14
N SER A 249 9.78 19.52 3.47
CA SER A 249 10.71 18.42 3.23
C SER A 249 11.48 18.04 4.49
N GLY A 250 12.06 16.84 4.49
CA GLY A 250 13.00 16.35 5.50
C GLY A 250 12.37 15.83 6.80
N GLN A 251 11.05 15.89 6.96
CA GLN A 251 10.38 15.23 8.08
C GLN A 251 10.33 13.72 7.84
N SER A 252 10.83 12.94 8.80
CA SER A 252 10.86 11.47 8.68
C SER A 252 9.48 10.85 8.84
N LEU A 253 9.29 9.69 8.21
CA LEU A 253 8.07 8.89 8.31
C LEU A 253 7.83 8.39 9.75
N ALA A 254 8.91 7.99 10.41
CA ALA A 254 8.94 7.50 11.78
C ALA A 254 10.34 7.72 12.38
N ALA A 255 10.53 7.40 13.65
CA ALA A 255 11.85 7.43 14.26
C ALA A 255 12.79 6.41 13.58
N ILE A 256 14.07 6.75 13.41
CA ILE A 256 15.04 5.86 12.73
C ILE A 256 15.08 4.45 13.37
N PRO A 257 15.11 4.29 14.71
CA PRO A 257 15.07 2.96 15.32
C PRO A 257 13.87 2.10 14.90
N GLU A 258 12.70 2.71 14.70
CA GLU A 258 11.47 2.01 14.28
C GLU A 258 11.56 1.53 12.83
N LEU A 259 12.10 2.38 11.94
CA LEU A 259 12.36 2.02 10.54
C LEU A 259 13.42 0.92 10.42
N VAL A 260 14.49 0.99 11.24
CA VAL A 260 15.53 -0.04 11.28
C VAL A 260 14.96 -1.36 11.81
N LEU A 261 14.22 -1.35 12.91
CA LEU A 261 13.55 -2.54 13.47
C LEU A 261 12.67 -3.20 12.40
N SER A 262 11.91 -2.40 11.66
CA SER A 262 11.01 -2.85 10.59
C SER A 262 11.76 -3.47 9.41
N ALA A 263 12.79 -2.80 8.88
CA ALA A 263 13.60 -3.30 7.78
C ALA A 263 14.43 -4.53 8.19
N ARG A 264 14.94 -4.56 9.43
CA ARG A 264 15.76 -5.63 9.96
C ARG A 264 14.94 -6.89 10.26
N SER A 265 13.76 -6.74 10.88
CA SER A 265 12.86 -7.85 11.23
C SER A 265 12.39 -8.59 10.00
N THR A 266 11.91 -7.87 8.98
CA THR A 266 11.42 -8.48 7.75
C THR A 266 12.55 -9.21 7.00
N ALA A 267 13.80 -8.74 7.12
CA ALA A 267 14.97 -9.38 6.49
C ALA A 267 15.75 -10.35 7.41
N SER A 268 15.23 -10.72 8.58
CA SER A 268 15.81 -11.73 9.49
C SER A 268 15.61 -13.15 8.96
N PHE A 269 16.35 -13.50 7.90
CA PHE A 269 16.22 -14.79 7.24
C PHE A 269 16.82 -15.95 8.08
N PRO A 270 16.03 -16.97 8.50
CA PRO A 270 16.54 -18.08 9.31
C PRO A 270 17.69 -18.83 8.66
N GLY A 271 18.80 -18.95 9.38
CA GLY A 271 20.02 -19.62 8.89
C GLY A 271 21.01 -18.71 8.16
N ALA A 272 20.63 -17.48 7.80
CA ALA A 272 21.57 -16.45 7.32
C ALA A 272 21.83 -15.39 8.39
N PHE A 273 20.76 -14.86 9.01
CA PHE A 273 20.83 -13.88 10.09
C PHE A 273 20.21 -14.44 11.37
N PRO A 274 20.65 -13.98 12.56
CA PRO A 274 19.94 -14.27 13.80
C PRO A 274 18.57 -13.58 13.79
N PRO A 275 17.57 -14.13 14.53
CA PRO A 275 16.33 -13.43 14.81
C PRO A 275 16.61 -12.06 15.43
N LEU A 276 15.84 -11.06 15.05
CA LEU A 276 15.92 -9.73 15.65
C LEU A 276 15.26 -9.78 17.03
N LYS A 277 15.94 -9.20 18.02
CA LYS A 277 15.39 -8.90 19.35
C LYS A 277 15.29 -7.39 19.54
N VAL A 278 14.37 -6.93 20.38
CA VAL A 278 14.21 -5.50 20.68
C VAL A 278 15.50 -4.90 21.27
N GLU A 279 16.18 -5.65 22.14
CA GLU A 279 17.48 -5.29 22.73
C GLU A 279 18.56 -4.95 21.68
N GLU A 280 18.51 -5.55 20.48
CA GLU A 280 19.44 -5.23 19.39
C GLU A 280 19.28 -3.77 18.93
N ILE A 281 18.04 -3.27 18.91
CA ILE A 281 17.72 -1.90 18.50
C ILE A 281 17.96 -0.93 19.66
N ASP A 282 17.71 -1.34 20.90
CA ASP A 282 18.06 -0.54 22.08
C ASP A 282 19.57 -0.29 22.14
N ARG A 283 20.36 -1.36 21.95
CA ARG A 283 21.81 -1.25 21.85
C ARG A 283 22.26 -0.35 20.69
N LEU A 284 21.59 -0.43 19.55
CA LEU A 284 21.88 0.44 18.41
C LEU A 284 21.60 1.91 18.76
N ALA A 285 20.48 2.18 19.42
CA ALA A 285 20.12 3.53 19.88
C ALA A 285 21.16 4.07 20.86
N ASP A 286 21.62 3.26 21.81
CA ASP A 286 22.68 3.62 22.76
C ASP A 286 24.03 3.88 22.06
N GLU A 287 24.44 3.01 21.12
CA GLU A 287 25.69 3.13 20.36
C GLU A 287 25.77 4.43 19.55
N HIS A 288 24.63 4.93 19.08
CA HIS A 288 24.53 6.14 18.26
C HIS A 288 23.94 7.35 19.01
N ALA A 289 23.72 7.24 20.33
CA ALA A 289 23.10 8.26 21.17
C ALA A 289 21.77 8.80 20.59
N LEU A 290 20.94 7.90 20.06
CA LEU A 290 19.63 8.22 19.51
C LEU A 290 18.58 8.24 20.63
N GLU A 291 17.80 9.32 20.71
CA GLU A 291 16.60 9.33 21.57
C GLU A 291 15.47 8.55 20.90
N TRP A 292 15.01 7.46 21.52
CA TRP A 292 13.84 6.69 21.08
C TRP A 292 12.62 6.93 22.00
N SER A 293 12.16 8.17 22.07
CA SER A 293 11.07 8.60 22.96
C SER A 293 9.73 7.86 22.72
N GLY A 294 9.47 7.42 21.49
CA GLY A 294 8.26 6.69 21.09
C GLY A 294 8.33 5.16 21.28
N ARG A 295 9.40 4.61 21.87
CA ARG A 295 9.65 3.16 21.92
C ARG A 295 8.45 2.35 22.42
N ASP A 296 7.94 2.66 23.61
CA ASP A 296 6.89 1.86 24.24
C ASP A 296 5.55 2.00 23.49
N GLU A 297 5.25 3.17 22.93
CA GLU A 297 4.08 3.38 22.08
C GLU A 297 4.19 2.56 20.79
N PHE A 298 5.38 2.53 20.18
CA PHE A 298 5.65 1.74 18.98
C PHE A 298 5.51 0.24 19.25
N LEU A 299 6.12 -0.28 20.32
CA LEU A 299 6.00 -1.69 20.71
C LEU A 299 4.54 -2.05 21.07
N GLY A 300 3.83 -1.15 21.77
CA GLY A 300 2.41 -1.33 22.08
C GLY A 300 1.54 -1.45 20.83
N LYS A 301 1.92 -0.77 19.73
CA LYS A 301 1.23 -0.87 18.44
C LYS A 301 1.54 -2.16 17.68
N ILE A 302 2.81 -2.56 17.59
CA ILE A 302 3.22 -3.70 16.74
C ILE A 302 3.13 -5.05 17.46
N MET A 303 3.17 -5.05 18.79
CA MET A 303 3.17 -6.27 19.61
C MET A 303 2.32 -6.14 20.88
N PRO A 304 1.05 -5.72 20.77
CA PRO A 304 0.20 -5.37 21.92
C PRO A 304 0.04 -6.52 22.93
N VAL A 305 0.00 -7.77 22.46
CA VAL A 305 -0.13 -8.95 23.34
C VAL A 305 1.13 -9.13 24.19
N HIS A 306 2.32 -8.95 23.61
CA HIS A 306 3.59 -9.10 24.32
C HIS A 306 3.82 -7.97 25.31
N VAL A 307 3.51 -6.73 24.94
CA VAL A 307 3.59 -5.59 25.87
C VAL A 307 2.66 -5.80 27.07
N ARG A 308 1.41 -6.23 26.85
CA ARG A 308 0.46 -6.50 27.95
C ARG A 308 0.90 -7.64 28.86
N ARG A 309 1.64 -8.62 28.34
CA ARG A 309 2.13 -9.77 29.11
C ARG A 309 3.53 -9.55 29.68
N GLU A 310 4.14 -8.38 29.46
CA GLU A 310 5.52 -8.07 29.83
C GLU A 310 6.53 -9.08 29.24
N THR A 311 6.27 -9.57 28.01
CA THR A 311 7.11 -10.54 27.28
C THR A 311 7.71 -9.96 25.99
N ALA A 312 7.74 -8.63 25.85
CA ALA A 312 8.28 -7.97 24.66
C ALA A 312 9.78 -8.29 24.43
N ASP A 313 10.57 -8.40 25.50
CA ASP A 313 12.00 -8.72 25.42
C ASP A 313 12.28 -10.17 24.98
N ASP A 314 11.26 -11.03 25.07
CA ASP A 314 11.31 -12.43 24.64
C ASP A 314 10.95 -12.63 23.16
N VAL A 315 10.49 -11.59 22.47
CA VAL A 315 10.08 -11.69 21.07
C VAL A 315 11.32 -11.92 20.19
N ALA A 316 11.22 -12.89 19.27
CA ALA A 316 12.28 -13.23 18.33
C ALA A 316 11.77 -13.09 16.90
N LEU A 317 11.98 -11.91 16.30
CA LEU A 317 11.45 -11.56 14.99
C LEU A 317 12.30 -12.15 13.85
N ILE A 318 11.64 -12.95 13.01
CA ILE A 318 12.19 -13.50 11.77
C ILE A 318 11.41 -13.01 10.55
N ASP A 319 11.95 -13.30 9.38
CA ASP A 319 11.36 -12.97 8.08
C ASP A 319 9.89 -13.42 8.00
N GLY A 320 8.99 -12.48 7.69
CA GLY A 320 7.56 -12.71 7.56
C GLY A 320 7.18 -13.69 6.45
N SER A 321 8.07 -13.97 5.49
CA SER A 321 7.87 -14.95 4.41
C SER A 321 8.02 -16.41 4.84
N VAL A 322 8.42 -16.65 6.09
CA VAL A 322 8.46 -17.99 6.71
C VAL A 322 7.06 -18.50 7.00
N LEU A 323 6.18 -17.62 7.45
CA LEU A 323 4.76 -17.90 7.55
C LEU A 323 4.08 -17.52 6.24
N VAL A 324 3.08 -18.29 5.88
CA VAL A 324 2.29 -18.10 4.66
C VAL A 324 1.45 -16.83 4.84
N ASN A 325 2.05 -15.65 4.69
CA ASN A 325 1.28 -14.41 4.64
C ASN A 325 1.96 -13.33 3.80
N ALA A 326 1.28 -13.05 2.69
CA ALA A 326 1.78 -12.30 1.56
C ALA A 326 1.62 -10.80 1.85
N PRO A 327 2.64 -9.96 1.54
CA PRO A 327 2.59 -8.50 1.71
C PRO A 327 1.37 -7.84 1.03
N PHE A 328 0.69 -8.57 0.14
CA PHE A 328 -0.56 -8.23 -0.52
C PHE A 328 -1.71 -7.87 0.44
N ALA A 329 -1.87 -8.58 1.56
CA ALA A 329 -2.96 -8.30 2.50
C ALA A 329 -2.88 -6.87 3.07
N GLY A 330 -1.66 -6.41 3.39
CA GLY A 330 -1.40 -5.05 3.84
C GLY A 330 -1.76 -4.00 2.77
N ALA A 331 -1.42 -4.27 1.50
CA ALA A 331 -1.81 -3.38 0.40
C ALA A 331 -3.33 -3.34 0.16
N ILE A 332 -4.01 -4.50 0.23
CA ILE A 332 -5.49 -4.57 0.12
C ILE A 332 -6.15 -3.78 1.24
N ALA A 333 -5.65 -3.89 2.48
CA ALA A 333 -6.14 -3.10 3.60
C ALA A 333 -5.93 -1.59 3.39
N GLY A 334 -4.77 -1.17 2.86
CA GLY A 334 -4.47 0.23 2.55
C GLY A 334 -5.33 0.83 1.43
N LEU A 335 -5.86 0.01 0.51
CA LEU A 335 -6.77 0.44 -0.55
C LEU A 335 -8.14 0.84 0.01
N ARG A 336 -8.57 0.24 1.12
CA ARG A 336 -9.88 0.52 1.74
C ARG A 336 -9.87 1.92 2.38
N GLY A 337 -10.74 2.80 1.89
CA GLY A 337 -11.04 4.08 2.55
C GLY A 337 -10.28 5.31 2.05
N ARG A 338 -9.50 5.23 0.96
CA ARG A 338 -8.79 6.40 0.40
C ARG A 338 -9.70 7.24 -0.50
N PRO A 339 -10.14 8.45 -0.10
CA PRO A 339 -10.91 9.32 -0.97
C PRO A 339 -10.04 9.83 -2.14
N ALA A 340 -10.64 9.95 -3.31
CA ALA A 340 -10.09 10.56 -4.51
C ALA A 340 -10.49 12.04 -4.58
N GLN A 341 -9.51 12.93 -4.78
CA GLN A 341 -9.77 14.35 -5.06
C GLN A 341 -10.05 14.65 -6.55
N ARG A 342 -9.58 13.73 -7.40
CA ARG A 342 -9.56 13.79 -8.85
C ARG A 342 -9.99 12.45 -9.41
N GLU A 343 -10.05 12.33 -10.73
CA GLU A 343 -10.10 11.01 -11.35
C GLU A 343 -8.88 10.17 -10.90
N VAL A 344 -9.12 9.01 -10.30
CA VAL A 344 -8.07 8.08 -9.91
C VAL A 344 -8.10 6.83 -10.79
N ASP A 345 -6.93 6.39 -11.27
CA ASP A 345 -6.66 5.02 -11.74
C ASP A 345 -5.80 4.32 -10.66
N ARG A 346 -6.34 3.27 -10.03
CA ARG A 346 -5.67 2.54 -8.95
C ARG A 346 -4.94 1.33 -9.51
N ARG A 347 -3.62 1.28 -9.33
CA ARG A 347 -2.76 0.15 -9.72
C ARG A 347 -2.21 -0.57 -8.52
N PHE A 348 -2.49 -1.85 -8.45
CA PHE A 348 -1.81 -2.78 -7.59
C PHE A 348 -0.63 -3.36 -8.36
N ILE A 349 0.58 -2.88 -8.06
CA ILE A 349 1.80 -3.28 -8.77
C ILE A 349 2.60 -4.21 -7.86
N TYR A 350 2.91 -5.42 -8.31
CA TYR A 350 3.84 -6.28 -7.59
C TYR A 350 5.10 -6.57 -8.40
N ILE A 351 6.25 -6.50 -7.73
CA ILE A 351 7.55 -6.82 -8.32
C ILE A 351 7.79 -8.30 -8.08
N ASP A 352 7.98 -9.08 -9.14
CA ASP A 352 8.28 -10.52 -9.06
C ASP A 352 9.52 -10.84 -9.90
N PRO A 353 10.71 -10.86 -9.30
CA PRO A 353 11.94 -11.06 -10.06
C PRO A 353 12.16 -12.52 -10.50
N ARG A 354 11.33 -13.48 -10.06
CA ARG A 354 11.45 -14.90 -10.43
C ARG A 354 10.08 -15.61 -10.40
N PRO A 355 9.24 -15.40 -11.43
CA PRO A 355 7.93 -16.04 -11.52
C PRO A 355 8.00 -17.55 -11.82
N ASP A 356 9.05 -18.03 -12.52
CA ASP A 356 9.20 -19.41 -12.98
C ASP A 356 9.72 -20.40 -11.92
N ARG A 357 9.05 -20.51 -10.76
CA ARG A 357 9.47 -21.47 -9.72
C ARG A 357 9.01 -22.91 -10.02
N LEU A 358 7.88 -23.11 -10.69
CA LEU A 358 7.33 -24.42 -11.07
C LEU A 358 8.12 -25.14 -12.18
N GLY A 359 8.62 -24.42 -13.18
CA GLY A 359 9.42 -25.00 -14.27
C GLY A 359 10.75 -25.63 -13.80
N ALA A 360 11.27 -25.14 -12.67
CA ALA A 360 12.45 -25.69 -12.03
C ALA A 360 12.17 -27.01 -11.29
N ILE A 361 10.97 -27.22 -10.74
CA ILE A 361 10.59 -28.44 -10.01
C ILE A 361 10.63 -29.68 -10.92
N GLY A 362 10.28 -29.50 -12.20
CA GLY A 362 10.39 -30.56 -13.21
C GLY A 362 11.83 -30.93 -13.58
N LYS A 363 12.78 -29.98 -13.47
CA LYS A 363 14.21 -30.19 -13.79
C LYS A 363 15.09 -30.48 -12.58
N SER A 364 14.62 -30.23 -11.36
CA SER A 364 15.42 -30.35 -10.13
C SER A 364 15.32 -31.70 -9.42
N ARG A 365 14.62 -32.69 -9.99
CA ARG A 365 14.52 -34.05 -9.41
C ARG A 365 15.83 -34.86 -9.43
N GLU A 366 16.87 -34.40 -10.14
CA GLU A 366 18.15 -35.11 -10.30
C GLU A 366 19.34 -34.54 -9.48
N LYS A 367 19.15 -33.53 -8.62
CA LYS A 367 20.27 -32.96 -7.80
C LYS A 367 20.11 -33.28 -6.31
N ASP A 368 21.20 -33.74 -5.69
CA ASP A 368 21.30 -33.99 -4.24
C ASP A 368 20.88 -32.77 -3.40
N VAL A 369 20.11 -33.03 -2.34
CA VAL A 369 19.62 -32.02 -1.39
C VAL A 369 20.79 -31.44 -0.59
N GLY A 370 21.13 -30.18 -0.83
CA GLY A 370 22.13 -29.43 -0.05
C GLY A 370 21.63 -29.01 1.34
N PHE A 371 22.56 -28.60 2.22
CA PHE A 371 22.30 -28.17 3.60
C PHE A 371 21.21 -27.09 3.73
N PHE A 372 21.27 -26.04 2.90
CA PHE A 372 20.23 -25.01 2.89
C PHE A 372 18.87 -25.59 2.47
N SER A 373 18.79 -26.40 1.40
CA SER A 373 17.51 -27.03 1.01
C SER A 373 16.93 -27.97 2.08
N ALA A 374 17.75 -28.55 2.95
CA ALA A 374 17.26 -29.34 4.08
C ALA A 374 16.65 -28.47 5.21
N ILE A 375 17.26 -27.32 5.53
CA ILE A 375 16.71 -26.35 6.49
C ILE A 375 15.48 -25.63 5.93
N PHE A 376 15.51 -25.22 4.67
CA PHE A 376 14.37 -24.63 3.96
C PHE A 376 13.22 -25.63 3.82
N GLY A 377 13.53 -26.90 3.53
CA GLY A 377 12.55 -27.97 3.40
C GLY A 377 11.93 -28.39 4.74
N SER A 378 12.67 -28.30 5.86
CA SER A 378 12.16 -28.61 7.20
C SER A 378 11.30 -27.50 7.80
N LEU A 379 11.52 -26.24 7.38
CA LEU A 379 10.75 -25.07 7.83
C LEU A 379 9.55 -24.73 6.91
N SER A 380 9.39 -25.38 5.76
CA SER A 380 8.35 -25.03 4.77
C SER A 380 7.69 -26.28 4.18
N THR A 381 6.74 -26.86 4.90
CA THR A 381 5.82 -27.88 4.38
C THR A 381 4.69 -27.30 3.52
N ILE A 382 4.66 -25.98 3.26
CA ILE A 382 3.56 -25.31 2.54
C ILE A 382 4.09 -24.63 1.25
N PRO A 383 3.48 -24.88 0.08
CA PRO A 383 3.82 -24.18 -1.18
C PRO A 383 3.49 -22.68 -1.13
N ARG A 384 4.49 -21.83 -1.37
CA ARG A 384 4.38 -20.34 -1.31
C ARG A 384 3.52 -19.69 -2.40
N GLU A 385 3.05 -20.42 -3.42
CA GLU A 385 2.36 -19.84 -4.60
C GLU A 385 0.84 -19.74 -4.44
N GLN A 386 0.22 -20.64 -3.66
CA GLN A 386 -1.23 -20.62 -3.40
C GLN A 386 -1.73 -19.26 -2.84
N PRO A 387 -1.04 -18.60 -1.90
CA PRO A 387 -1.51 -17.35 -1.30
C PRO A 387 -1.51 -16.14 -2.25
N ILE A 388 -0.60 -16.07 -3.23
CA ILE A 388 -0.61 -14.93 -4.18
C ILE A 388 -1.86 -15.02 -5.03
N ARG A 389 -2.12 -16.21 -5.57
CA ARG A 389 -3.30 -16.47 -6.39
C ARG A 389 -4.57 -16.14 -5.62
N ASP A 390 -4.70 -16.62 -4.38
CA ASP A 390 -5.88 -16.35 -3.55
C ASP A 390 -6.08 -14.84 -3.31
N ASN A 391 -5.00 -14.09 -3.01
CA ASN A 391 -5.09 -12.64 -2.84
C ASN A 391 -5.44 -11.90 -4.14
N LEU A 392 -4.88 -12.33 -5.27
CA LEU A 392 -5.19 -11.75 -6.58
C LEU A 392 -6.62 -12.08 -7.03
N GLU A 393 -7.12 -13.29 -6.74
CA GLU A 393 -8.51 -13.69 -7.00
C GLU A 393 -9.49 -12.84 -6.17
N VAL A 394 -9.17 -12.56 -4.89
CA VAL A 394 -9.95 -11.65 -4.04
C VAL A 394 -9.98 -10.24 -4.63
N LEU A 395 -8.83 -9.70 -5.04
CA LEU A 395 -8.74 -8.38 -5.68
C LEU A 395 -9.51 -8.34 -7.01
N GLU A 396 -9.38 -9.36 -7.85
CA GLU A 396 -10.09 -9.44 -9.12
C GLU A 396 -11.61 -9.53 -8.90
N GLN A 397 -12.05 -10.32 -7.92
CA GLN A 397 -13.46 -10.41 -7.55
C GLN A 397 -14.00 -9.05 -7.08
N GLN A 398 -13.27 -8.35 -6.21
CA GLN A 398 -13.63 -7.00 -5.76
C GLN A 398 -13.69 -6.00 -6.93
N SER A 399 -12.72 -6.02 -7.84
CA SER A 399 -12.71 -5.16 -9.03
C SER A 399 -13.88 -5.47 -9.98
N ARG A 400 -14.21 -6.74 -10.20
CA ARG A 400 -15.39 -7.15 -11.00
C ARG A 400 -16.70 -6.71 -10.35
N GLU A 401 -16.78 -6.75 -9.02
CA GLU A 401 -17.94 -6.27 -8.27
C GLU A 401 -18.09 -4.74 -8.36
N ALA A 402 -16.99 -4.00 -8.23
CA ALA A 402 -16.97 -2.55 -8.42
C ALA A 402 -17.45 -2.13 -9.83
N GLU A 403 -16.98 -2.81 -10.87
CA GLU A 403 -17.39 -2.52 -12.25
C GLU A 403 -18.88 -2.85 -12.48
N ARG A 404 -19.38 -3.97 -11.94
CA ARG A 404 -20.82 -4.29 -11.98
C ARG A 404 -21.67 -3.21 -11.31
N LEU A 405 -21.25 -2.72 -10.14
CA LEU A 405 -21.94 -1.65 -9.42
C LEU A 405 -21.93 -0.34 -10.21
N ARG A 406 -20.81 -0.02 -10.88
CA ARG A 406 -20.73 1.14 -11.78
C ARG A 406 -21.74 1.06 -12.92
N VAL A 407 -21.86 -0.11 -13.56
CA VAL A 407 -22.85 -0.35 -14.63
C VAL A 407 -24.28 -0.19 -14.10
N ILE A 408 -24.59 -0.72 -12.91
CA ILE A 408 -25.91 -0.58 -12.26
C ILE A 408 -26.22 0.90 -12.01
N VAL A 409 -25.30 1.66 -11.40
CA VAL A 409 -25.50 3.09 -11.12
C VAL A 409 -25.71 3.89 -12.41
N ALA A 410 -24.95 3.59 -13.46
CA ALA A 410 -25.09 4.24 -14.76
C ALA A 410 -26.47 3.96 -15.39
N ALA A 411 -26.97 2.73 -15.28
CA ALA A 411 -28.29 2.33 -15.79
C ALA A 411 -29.44 2.96 -14.99
N LEU A 412 -29.31 3.10 -13.67
CA LEU A 412 -30.33 3.73 -12.82
C LEU A 412 -30.44 5.24 -13.02
N ARG A 413 -29.39 5.90 -13.53
CA ARG A 413 -29.29 7.36 -13.55
C ARG A 413 -30.45 8.07 -14.26
N PRO A 414 -30.85 7.70 -15.49
CA PRO A 414 -31.96 8.40 -16.18
C PRO A 414 -33.28 8.29 -15.42
N GLU A 415 -33.52 7.18 -14.73
CA GLU A 415 -34.73 6.96 -13.94
C GLU A 415 -34.73 7.78 -12.65
N VAL A 416 -33.61 7.78 -11.91
CA VAL A 416 -33.45 8.59 -10.70
C VAL A 416 -33.62 10.07 -11.02
N GLU A 417 -33.00 10.57 -12.09
CA GLU A 417 -33.12 11.97 -12.50
C GLU A 417 -34.57 12.33 -12.83
N ARG A 418 -35.28 11.49 -13.60
CA ARG A 418 -36.71 11.69 -13.89
C ARG A 418 -37.58 11.70 -12.64
N THR A 419 -37.29 10.83 -11.68
CA THR A 419 -38.01 10.77 -10.40
C THR A 419 -37.79 12.03 -9.57
N VAL A 420 -36.55 12.50 -9.46
CA VAL A 420 -36.21 13.75 -8.76
C VAL A 420 -36.90 14.94 -9.45
N GLU A 421 -36.85 15.02 -10.78
CA GLU A 421 -37.55 16.07 -11.54
C GLU A 421 -39.05 16.05 -11.31
N LYS A 422 -39.69 14.87 -11.27
CA LYS A 422 -41.11 14.73 -10.98
C LYS A 422 -41.46 15.13 -9.54
N LEU A 423 -40.61 14.81 -8.57
CA LEU A 423 -40.83 15.10 -7.15
C LEU A 423 -40.75 16.59 -6.82
N PHE A 424 -39.90 17.33 -7.52
CA PHE A 424 -39.64 18.74 -7.23
C PHE A 424 -40.13 19.70 -8.32
N GLY A 425 -40.50 19.21 -9.51
CA GLY A 425 -41.10 20.01 -10.59
C GLY A 425 -40.32 21.30 -10.90
N MET A 426 -41.05 22.38 -11.26
CA MET A 426 -40.46 23.71 -11.52
C MET A 426 -39.76 24.35 -10.30
N THR A 427 -39.91 23.80 -9.09
CA THR A 427 -39.30 24.34 -7.86
C THR A 427 -37.77 24.19 -7.82
N LEU A 428 -37.23 23.20 -8.55
CA LEU A 428 -35.79 23.03 -8.80
C LEU A 428 -35.20 24.17 -9.66
N PHE A 429 -36.04 24.88 -10.41
CA PHE A 429 -35.67 25.85 -11.45
C PHE A 429 -35.76 27.31 -10.99
N LEU A 430 -36.22 27.56 -9.76
CA LEU A 430 -36.29 28.89 -9.16
C LEU A 430 -34.98 29.15 -8.40
N ASP A 431 -34.12 29.92 -9.05
CA ASP A 431 -32.74 30.22 -8.68
C ASP A 431 -32.56 30.53 -7.19
N ARG A 432 -31.55 29.89 -6.60
CA ARG A 432 -31.04 30.02 -5.21
C ARG A 432 -31.78 29.20 -4.14
N PRO A 433 -31.37 27.94 -3.91
CA PRO A 433 -31.88 27.16 -2.79
C PRO A 433 -31.30 27.65 -1.47
N THR A 434 -32.11 28.25 -0.61
CA THR A 434 -31.74 28.57 0.79
C THR A 434 -31.46 27.29 1.60
N PRO A 435 -30.68 27.31 2.70
CA PRO A 435 -30.40 26.12 3.52
C PRO A 435 -31.68 25.41 3.98
N LYS A 436 -32.69 26.16 4.45
CA LYS A 436 -34.00 25.63 4.87
C LYS A 436 -34.72 24.87 3.75
N ARG A 437 -34.66 25.37 2.51
CA ARG A 437 -35.24 24.70 1.33
C ARG A 437 -34.47 23.42 1.00
N LEU A 438 -33.14 23.47 1.05
CA LEU A 438 -32.28 22.32 0.79
C LEU A 438 -32.53 21.19 1.79
N LYS A 439 -32.67 21.52 3.08
CA LYS A 439 -33.09 20.58 4.14
C LYS A 439 -34.42 19.91 3.84
N ALA A 440 -35.43 20.72 3.50
CA ALA A 440 -36.77 20.21 3.18
C ALA A 440 -36.76 19.31 1.94
N TRP A 441 -36.00 19.67 0.90
CA TRP A 441 -35.85 18.86 -0.30
C TRP A 441 -35.12 17.55 -0.03
N ARG A 442 -34.04 17.58 0.74
CA ARG A 442 -33.33 16.37 1.17
C ARG A 442 -34.25 15.41 1.90
N ASN A 443 -35.01 15.91 2.88
CA ASN A 443 -35.94 15.08 3.65
C ASN A 443 -37.02 14.47 2.74
N LYS A 444 -37.58 15.26 1.82
CA LYS A 444 -38.57 14.77 0.85
C LYS A 444 -37.99 13.71 -0.09
N ALA A 445 -36.77 13.91 -0.60
CA ALA A 445 -36.11 12.95 -1.48
C ALA A 445 -35.82 11.63 -0.76
N GLN A 446 -35.35 11.70 0.49
CA GLN A 446 -35.07 10.52 1.31
C GLN A 446 -36.34 9.73 1.63
N GLN A 447 -37.42 10.41 1.98
CA GLN A 447 -38.72 9.78 2.21
C GLN A 447 -39.23 9.11 0.93
N ALA A 448 -39.19 9.80 -0.20
CA ALA A 448 -39.64 9.27 -1.48
C ALA A 448 -38.81 8.06 -1.94
N ALA A 449 -37.49 8.07 -1.74
CA ALA A 449 -36.64 6.92 -2.04
C ALA A 449 -37.00 5.71 -1.19
N ALA A 450 -37.35 5.93 0.08
CA ALA A 450 -37.74 4.87 1.01
C ALA A 450 -39.11 4.25 0.66
N GLU A 451 -40.10 5.09 0.33
CA GLU A 451 -41.45 4.65 -0.06
C GLU A 451 -41.45 3.94 -1.43
N GLN A 452 -40.75 4.50 -2.43
CA GLN A 452 -40.75 3.96 -3.80
C GLN A 452 -39.94 2.66 -3.92
N ALA A 453 -38.97 2.42 -3.04
CA ALA A 453 -38.24 1.16 -3.00
C ALA A 453 -39.09 -0.03 -2.50
N GLY A 454 -40.23 0.24 -1.87
CA GLY A 454 -41.15 -0.79 -1.40
C GLY A 454 -40.47 -1.81 -0.49
N TYR A 455 -40.63 -3.10 -0.78
CA TYR A 455 -40.07 -4.17 0.05
C TYR A 455 -38.53 -4.15 0.12
N ALA A 456 -37.84 -3.67 -0.93
CA ALA A 456 -36.37 -3.61 -0.98
C ALA A 456 -35.78 -2.65 0.06
N PHE A 457 -36.59 -1.69 0.55
CA PHE A 457 -36.18 -0.78 1.61
C PHE A 457 -35.80 -1.51 2.91
N HIS A 458 -36.43 -2.65 3.21
CA HIS A 458 -36.12 -3.42 4.42
C HIS A 458 -34.68 -3.93 4.39
N SER A 459 -34.25 -4.49 3.25
CA SER A 459 -32.86 -4.95 3.06
C SER A 459 -31.87 -3.79 3.16
N TYR A 460 -32.22 -2.63 2.59
CA TYR A 460 -31.43 -1.40 2.72
C TYR A 460 -31.30 -0.95 4.18
N ALA A 461 -32.41 -0.85 4.92
CA ALA A 461 -32.39 -0.40 6.30
C ALA A 461 -31.58 -1.34 7.20
N GLN A 462 -31.65 -2.66 6.97
CA GLN A 462 -30.83 -3.65 7.69
C GLN A 462 -29.35 -3.51 7.36
N ALA A 463 -28.97 -3.42 6.08
CA ALA A 463 -27.58 -3.21 5.69
C ALA A 463 -27.01 -1.92 6.30
N LYS A 464 -27.81 -0.85 6.30
CA LYS A 464 -27.50 0.45 6.89
C LYS A 464 -27.27 0.34 8.41
N LEU A 465 -28.17 -0.31 9.14
CA LEU A 465 -28.03 -0.53 10.59
C LEU A 465 -26.74 -1.31 10.89
N THR A 466 -26.51 -2.43 10.22
CA THR A 466 -25.34 -3.29 10.44
C THR A 466 -24.04 -2.51 10.19
N GLY A 467 -23.92 -1.80 9.06
CA GLY A 467 -22.72 -1.01 8.76
C GLY A 467 -22.46 0.14 9.74
N ILE A 468 -23.51 0.74 10.31
CA ILE A 468 -23.35 1.73 11.39
C ILE A 468 -22.85 1.05 12.65
N LEU A 469 -23.47 -0.05 13.08
CA LEU A 469 -23.09 -0.76 14.30
C LEU A 469 -21.66 -1.28 14.26
N GLU A 470 -21.23 -1.88 13.15
CA GLU A 470 -19.85 -2.34 12.96
C GLU A 470 -18.85 -1.19 13.10
N ARG A 471 -19.17 -0.02 12.53
CA ARG A 471 -18.31 1.17 12.63
C ARG A 471 -18.22 1.71 14.06
N LEU A 472 -19.35 1.79 14.78
CA LEU A 472 -19.35 2.23 16.17
C LEU A 472 -18.61 1.22 17.06
N ALA A 473 -18.86 -0.07 16.87
CA ALA A 473 -18.19 -1.15 17.59
C ALA A 473 -16.67 -1.15 17.36
N GLY A 474 -16.21 -0.86 16.13
CA GLY A 474 -14.78 -0.71 15.83
C GLY A 474 -14.11 0.42 16.61
N LEU A 475 -14.80 1.54 16.84
CA LEU A 475 -14.25 2.66 17.64
C LEU A 475 -14.21 2.33 19.13
N VAL A 476 -15.26 1.69 19.64
CA VAL A 476 -15.30 1.18 21.02
C VAL A 476 -14.19 0.16 21.24
N HIS A 477 -14.03 -0.80 20.32
CA HIS A 477 -12.98 -1.82 20.38
C HIS A 477 -11.59 -1.22 20.38
N ALA A 478 -11.32 -0.24 19.50
CA ALA A 478 -10.05 0.47 19.45
C ALA A 478 -9.78 1.31 20.71
N SER A 479 -10.82 1.77 21.41
CA SER A 479 -10.71 2.61 22.63
C SER A 479 -10.71 1.80 23.92
N ALA A 480 -10.99 0.49 23.86
CA ALA A 480 -11.04 -0.41 25.00
C ALA A 480 -10.16 -1.66 24.81
N PRO A 481 -8.84 -1.51 24.60
CA PRO A 481 -7.94 -2.65 24.42
C PRO A 481 -7.89 -3.55 25.66
N GLY A 482 -8.26 -3.04 26.85
CA GLY A 482 -8.32 -3.82 28.09
C GLY A 482 -9.39 -4.93 28.09
N LEU A 483 -10.42 -4.84 27.24
CA LEU A 483 -11.47 -5.86 27.14
C LEU A 483 -10.97 -7.19 26.54
N SER A 484 -9.77 -7.21 25.93
CA SER A 484 -9.15 -8.42 25.36
C SER A 484 -10.06 -9.19 24.38
N LEU A 485 -10.92 -8.47 23.65
CA LEU A 485 -11.79 -9.05 22.64
C LEU A 485 -11.01 -9.23 21.32
N PRO A 486 -11.11 -10.41 20.66
CA PRO A 486 -10.44 -10.64 19.38
C PRO A 486 -11.08 -9.83 18.24
N THR A 487 -12.40 -9.61 18.28
CA THR A 487 -13.15 -8.85 17.27
C THR A 487 -14.15 -7.90 17.92
N ALA A 488 -14.68 -6.96 17.14
CA ALA A 488 -15.72 -6.03 17.58
C ALA A 488 -17.14 -6.66 17.59
N ASP A 489 -17.33 -7.89 17.08
CA ASP A 489 -18.64 -8.55 16.98
C ASP A 489 -19.43 -8.64 18.30
N PRO A 490 -18.84 -8.99 19.46
CA PRO A 490 -19.60 -8.99 20.71
C PRO A 490 -20.07 -7.58 21.10
N ILE A 491 -19.34 -6.52 20.73
CA ILE A 491 -19.78 -5.14 20.95
C ILE A 491 -20.95 -4.83 20.01
N VAL A 492 -20.91 -5.26 18.74
CA VAL A 492 -22.05 -5.12 17.80
C VAL A 492 -23.32 -5.75 18.38
N GLY A 493 -23.20 -6.96 18.93
CA GLY A 493 -24.31 -7.65 19.60
C GLY A 493 -24.87 -6.84 20.77
N GLN A 494 -23.99 -6.30 21.61
CA GLN A 494 -24.39 -5.52 22.77
C GLN A 494 -25.08 -4.19 22.39
N LEU A 495 -24.55 -3.48 21.39
CA LEU A 495 -25.18 -2.27 20.86
C LEU A 495 -26.57 -2.58 20.27
N ARG A 496 -26.73 -3.72 19.59
CA ARG A 496 -28.03 -4.16 19.05
C ARG A 496 -29.05 -4.44 20.17
N ILE A 497 -28.62 -5.03 21.29
CA ILE A 497 -29.46 -5.24 22.48
C ILE A 497 -29.91 -3.88 23.05
N ALA A 498 -28.98 -2.94 23.23
CA ALA A 498 -29.29 -1.61 23.74
C ALA A 498 -30.28 -0.85 22.83
N LEU A 499 -30.12 -0.93 21.51
CA LEU A 499 -31.07 -0.31 20.57
C LEU A 499 -32.47 -0.94 20.64
N SER A 500 -32.56 -2.26 20.78
CA SER A 500 -33.84 -2.95 20.98
C SER A 500 -34.52 -2.50 22.28
N GLN A 501 -33.76 -2.32 23.36
CA GLN A 501 -34.27 -1.79 24.64
C GLN A 501 -34.74 -0.32 24.53
N ARG A 502 -34.18 0.46 23.60
CA ARG A 502 -34.65 1.81 23.23
C ARG A 502 -35.86 1.82 22.28
N GLY A 503 -36.42 0.65 21.96
CA GLY A 503 -37.61 0.53 21.09
C GLY A 503 -37.30 0.40 19.60
N LEU A 504 -36.03 0.28 19.20
CA LEU A 504 -35.66 0.05 17.80
C LEU A 504 -35.81 -1.45 17.43
N THR A 505 -37.05 -1.94 17.42
CA THR A 505 -37.37 -3.33 17.03
C THR A 505 -37.55 -3.49 15.52
N ASP A 506 -38.21 -2.51 14.91
CA ASP A 506 -38.55 -2.50 13.49
C ASP A 506 -37.87 -1.34 12.78
N LEU A 507 -37.20 -1.62 11.66
CA LEU A 507 -36.50 -0.59 10.88
C LEU A 507 -37.36 0.08 9.82
N ALA A 508 -38.49 -0.53 9.49
CA ALA A 508 -39.39 -0.07 8.45
C ALA A 508 -40.81 0.05 8.98
N ASN A 509 -41.54 1.04 8.48
CA ASN A 509 -42.95 1.23 8.79
C ASN A 509 -43.81 0.36 7.85
N PRO A 510 -44.87 -0.31 8.33
CA PRO A 510 -45.81 -1.05 7.48
C PRO A 510 -46.42 -0.22 6.33
N SER A 511 -46.53 1.09 6.51
CA SER A 511 -47.02 2.03 5.48
C SER A 511 -45.96 2.45 4.45
N GLY A 512 -44.72 1.96 4.57
CA GLY A 512 -43.56 2.30 3.75
C GLY A 512 -42.59 3.25 4.46
N GLY A 513 -41.31 3.16 4.11
CA GLY A 513 -40.25 3.99 4.69
C GLY A 513 -39.70 3.48 6.03
N ALA A 514 -38.83 4.27 6.68
CA ALA A 514 -38.23 3.93 7.97
C ALA A 514 -39.15 4.25 9.15
N SER A 515 -39.03 3.50 10.25
CA SER A 515 -39.66 3.85 11.53
C SER A 515 -39.08 5.15 12.10
N ALA A 516 -39.81 5.82 13.00
CA ALA A 516 -39.37 7.08 13.59
C ALA A 516 -38.06 6.90 14.37
N GLU A 517 -37.97 5.81 15.14
CA GLU A 517 -36.83 5.41 15.93
C GLU A 517 -35.61 5.14 15.04
N ALA A 518 -35.81 4.49 13.88
CA ALA A 518 -34.73 4.26 12.92
C ALA A 518 -34.26 5.57 12.27
N ILE A 519 -35.18 6.49 11.95
CA ILE A 519 -34.85 7.82 11.42
C ILE A 519 -33.96 8.59 12.42
N ASP A 520 -34.34 8.60 13.70
CA ASP A 520 -33.58 9.29 14.74
C ASP A 520 -32.20 8.66 14.94
N PHE A 521 -32.13 7.33 14.97
CA PHE A 521 -30.86 6.60 15.06
C PHE A 521 -29.93 6.91 13.86
N PHE A 522 -30.44 6.82 12.63
CA PHE A 522 -29.65 7.11 11.43
C PHE A 522 -29.22 8.59 11.36
N ARG A 523 -30.08 9.51 11.82
CA ARG A 523 -29.74 10.93 11.89
C ARG A 523 -28.58 11.17 12.85
N ALA A 524 -28.56 10.51 14.00
CA ALA A 524 -27.51 10.67 15.00
C ALA A 524 -26.18 9.96 14.63
N HIS A 525 -26.24 8.82 13.94
CA HIS A 525 -25.06 7.93 13.82
C HIS A 525 -24.57 7.65 12.40
N ASP A 526 -25.37 7.88 11.36
CA ASP A 526 -24.99 7.47 10.00
C ASP A 526 -24.08 8.47 9.29
N ILE A 527 -22.84 8.55 9.74
CA ILE A 527 -21.80 9.34 9.08
C ILE A 527 -21.45 8.77 7.70
N GLY A 528 -21.62 7.45 7.50
CA GLY A 528 -21.30 6.77 6.25
C GLY A 528 -22.16 7.26 5.08
N PHE A 529 -23.47 7.43 5.29
CA PHE A 529 -24.38 7.99 4.27
C PHE A 529 -23.98 9.40 3.86
N ARG A 530 -23.60 10.26 4.82
CA ARG A 530 -23.15 11.63 4.56
C ARG A 530 -21.90 11.65 3.69
N ILE A 531 -20.91 10.84 4.05
CA ILE A 531 -19.65 10.71 3.30
C ILE A 531 -19.91 10.14 1.89
N ARG A 532 -20.72 9.08 1.74
CA ARG A 532 -21.03 8.49 0.42
C ARG A 532 -21.75 9.49 -0.50
N ARG A 533 -22.68 10.29 0.04
CA ARG A 533 -23.37 11.34 -0.72
C ARG A 533 -22.41 12.39 -1.24
N MET A 534 -21.53 12.90 -0.37
CA MET A 534 -20.58 13.93 -0.79
C MET A 534 -19.52 13.38 -1.74
N ARG A 535 -19.09 12.12 -1.57
CA ARG A 535 -18.24 11.42 -2.54
C ARG A 535 -18.91 11.25 -3.91
N LEU A 536 -20.22 11.00 -3.98
CA LEU A 536 -20.94 10.99 -5.26
C LEU A 536 -20.80 12.35 -5.97
N LEU A 537 -21.02 13.46 -5.24
CA LEU A 537 -20.89 14.81 -5.83
C LEU A 537 -19.46 15.09 -6.28
N ALA A 538 -18.49 14.82 -5.42
CA ALA A 538 -17.08 15.01 -5.72
C ALA A 538 -16.65 14.25 -6.99
N ARG A 539 -17.09 12.99 -7.11
CA ARG A 539 -16.83 12.16 -8.29
C ARG A 539 -17.46 12.73 -9.56
N ARG A 540 -18.70 13.22 -9.50
CA ARG A 540 -19.36 13.80 -10.68
C ARG A 540 -18.67 15.07 -11.15
N LEU A 541 -18.25 15.92 -10.21
CA LEU A 541 -17.46 17.11 -10.49
C LEU A 541 -16.11 16.76 -11.14
N ALA A 542 -15.41 15.74 -10.63
CA ALA A 542 -14.05 15.38 -11.07
C ALA A 542 -13.93 14.41 -12.27
N ARG A 543 -15.05 13.91 -12.82
CA ARG A 543 -15.01 12.93 -13.94
C ARG A 543 -16.05 13.23 -15.00
N GLU A 544 -17.30 13.38 -14.57
CA GLU A 544 -18.43 13.42 -15.49
C GLU A 544 -18.66 14.83 -16.05
N TRP A 545 -18.37 15.87 -15.28
CA TRP A 545 -18.67 17.25 -15.66
C TRP A 545 -17.44 18.07 -16.05
N GLU A 546 -16.24 17.64 -15.66
CA GLU A 546 -14.96 18.22 -16.13
C GLU A 546 -14.73 18.01 -17.63
N SER A 547 -15.35 16.98 -18.22
CA SER A 547 -15.29 16.73 -19.67
C SER A 547 -16.33 17.51 -20.48
N ASP A 548 -17.18 18.32 -19.84
CA ASP A 548 -18.23 19.08 -20.52
C ASP A 548 -17.75 20.50 -20.88
N PRO A 549 -17.57 20.82 -22.17
CA PRO A 549 -17.06 22.13 -22.61
C PRO A 549 -18.03 23.29 -22.34
N GLU A 550 -19.29 23.03 -21.97
CA GLU A 550 -20.26 24.07 -21.64
C GLU A 550 -20.19 24.55 -20.18
N ILE A 551 -19.35 23.94 -19.35
CA ILE A 551 -19.18 24.29 -17.94
C ILE A 551 -17.81 24.92 -17.74
N ASP A 552 -17.78 26.08 -17.09
CA ASP A 552 -16.54 26.77 -16.78
C ASP A 552 -15.70 25.99 -15.74
N ASP A 553 -14.43 25.73 -16.08
CA ASP A 553 -13.47 24.98 -15.25
C ASP A 553 -13.32 25.60 -13.85
N SER A 554 -13.37 26.93 -13.73
CA SER A 554 -13.22 27.61 -12.43
C SER A 554 -14.43 27.37 -11.51
N ALA A 555 -15.64 27.29 -12.09
CA ALA A 555 -16.85 26.98 -11.34
C ALA A 555 -16.88 25.51 -10.86
N LEU A 556 -16.31 24.58 -11.63
CA LEU A 556 -16.14 23.18 -11.20
C LEU A 556 -15.16 23.07 -10.05
N GLU A 557 -14.05 23.82 -10.11
CA GLU A 557 -13.03 23.83 -9.05
C GLU A 557 -13.59 24.37 -7.73
N GLU A 558 -14.25 25.53 -7.73
CA GLU A 558 -14.85 26.12 -6.51
C GLU A 558 -15.92 25.18 -5.90
N ALA A 559 -16.72 24.54 -6.76
CA ALA A 559 -17.71 23.55 -6.32
C ALA A 559 -17.05 22.33 -5.67
N ARG A 560 -15.94 21.87 -6.25
CA ARG A 560 -15.17 20.71 -5.79
C ARG A 560 -14.50 21.00 -4.45
N GLU A 561 -13.85 22.16 -4.30
CA GLU A 561 -13.27 22.63 -3.04
C GLU A 561 -14.32 22.63 -1.93
N THR A 562 -15.48 23.24 -2.17
CA THR A 562 -16.58 23.26 -1.18
C THR A 562 -17.01 21.85 -0.75
N VAL A 563 -17.15 20.92 -1.71
CA VAL A 563 -17.52 19.53 -1.40
C VAL A 563 -16.44 18.84 -0.55
N TYR A 564 -15.16 19.10 -0.81
CA TYR A 564 -14.06 18.56 0.00
C TYR A 564 -13.98 19.16 1.39
N GLU A 565 -14.23 20.46 1.55
CA GLU A 565 -14.34 21.08 2.88
C GLU A 565 -15.48 20.44 3.69
N ILE A 566 -16.63 20.19 3.05
CA ILE A 566 -17.74 19.48 3.69
C ILE A 566 -17.34 18.05 4.07
N LEU A 567 -16.63 17.33 3.18
CA LEU A 567 -16.12 15.99 3.48
C LEU A 567 -15.15 16.00 4.67
N ALA A 568 -14.26 16.99 4.74
CA ALA A 568 -13.31 17.14 5.84
C ALA A 568 -14.02 17.27 7.19
N MET A 569 -15.08 18.09 7.27
CA MET A 569 -15.90 18.20 8.49
C MET A 569 -16.48 16.85 8.94
N TYR A 570 -16.92 15.99 8.01
CA TYR A 570 -17.39 14.64 8.39
C TYR A 570 -16.24 13.72 8.80
N PHE A 571 -15.10 13.74 8.10
CA PHE A 571 -13.95 12.92 8.47
C PHE A 571 -13.38 13.28 9.84
N GLU A 572 -13.37 14.56 10.18
CA GLU A 572 -12.99 15.03 11.52
C GLU A 572 -13.83 14.34 12.60
N ARG A 573 -15.14 14.10 12.37
CA ARG A 573 -16.05 13.44 13.34
C ARG A 573 -16.00 11.92 13.34
N GLU A 574 -15.31 11.29 12.39
CA GLU A 574 -15.26 9.84 12.25
C GLU A 574 -14.33 9.18 13.27
N GLY A 575 -13.19 9.81 13.56
CA GLY A 575 -12.11 9.27 14.38
C GLY A 575 -12.35 9.28 15.90
N LEU A 576 -11.31 8.87 16.65
CA LEU A 576 -11.33 8.82 18.12
C LEU A 576 -11.06 10.18 18.78
N THR A 577 -10.21 11.01 18.17
CA THR A 577 -9.82 12.32 18.71
C THR A 577 -10.99 13.21 19.14
N PRO A 578 -12.09 13.34 18.38
CA PRO A 578 -13.23 14.17 18.78
C PRO A 578 -14.07 13.60 19.91
N LEU A 579 -13.88 12.31 20.26
CA LEU A 579 -14.67 11.65 21.30
C LEU A 579 -14.14 11.94 22.72
N GLY A 580 -12.93 12.50 22.83
CA GLY A 580 -12.32 12.87 24.10
C GLY A 580 -11.92 11.69 24.98
N ASP A 581 -11.23 11.99 26.09
CA ASP A 581 -10.63 10.98 26.97
C ASP A 581 -11.66 10.13 27.71
N GLU A 582 -12.85 10.69 27.99
CA GLU A 582 -13.96 10.00 28.66
C GLU A 582 -14.48 8.79 27.86
N PHE A 583 -14.33 8.82 26.53
CA PHE A 583 -14.81 7.74 25.67
C PHE A 583 -14.13 6.41 25.95
N ALA A 584 -12.85 6.42 26.37
CA ALA A 584 -12.13 5.20 26.72
C ALA A 584 -12.76 4.50 27.93
N GLY A 585 -13.17 5.25 28.96
CA GLY A 585 -13.84 4.72 30.14
C GLY A 585 -15.19 4.09 29.80
N LEU A 586 -16.02 4.81 29.04
CA LEU A 586 -17.32 4.30 28.56
C LEU A 586 -17.15 3.06 27.68
N SER A 587 -16.12 3.04 26.83
CA SER A 587 -15.84 1.91 25.96
C SER A 587 -15.46 0.64 26.73
N HIS A 588 -14.70 0.77 27.83
CA HIS A 588 -14.41 -0.36 28.73
C HIS A 588 -15.68 -0.88 29.42
N ALA A 589 -16.64 0.00 29.70
CA ALA A 589 -17.91 -0.36 30.34
C ALA A 589 -19.01 -0.75 29.34
N VAL A 590 -18.73 -0.97 28.05
CA VAL A 590 -19.77 -1.15 27.02
C VAL A 590 -20.73 -2.32 27.28
N PHE A 591 -20.27 -3.39 27.94
CA PHE A 591 -21.14 -4.52 28.31
C PHE A 591 -22.06 -4.23 29.50
N GLU A 592 -21.73 -3.22 30.30
CA GLU A 592 -22.52 -2.74 31.44
C GLU A 592 -23.46 -1.59 31.01
N ASP A 593 -22.93 -0.62 30.26
CA ASP A 593 -23.65 0.56 29.79
C ASP A 593 -23.39 0.90 28.31
N ALA A 594 -23.99 0.12 27.42
CA ALA A 594 -24.01 0.44 26.00
C ALA A 594 -24.86 1.69 25.66
N HIS A 595 -25.74 2.12 26.57
CA HIS A 595 -26.56 3.32 26.36
C HIS A 595 -25.71 4.58 26.45
N GLY A 596 -24.89 4.69 27.50
CA GLY A 596 -23.94 5.79 27.69
C GLY A 596 -22.96 5.92 26.52
N VAL A 597 -22.48 4.80 25.98
CA VAL A 597 -21.61 4.79 24.78
C VAL A 597 -22.32 5.42 23.57
N LEU A 598 -23.56 5.03 23.27
CA LEU A 598 -24.33 5.58 22.15
C LEU A 598 -24.65 7.07 22.34
N ASP A 599 -25.02 7.47 23.56
CA ASP A 599 -25.34 8.87 23.85
C ASP A 599 -24.11 9.77 23.74
N HIS A 600 -22.96 9.32 24.26
CA HIS A 600 -21.69 10.02 24.13
C HIS A 600 -21.27 10.19 22.67
N LEU A 601 -21.42 9.15 21.86
CA LEU A 601 -21.12 9.19 20.42
C LEU A 601 -21.99 10.23 19.70
N SER A 602 -23.29 10.27 20.02
CA SER A 602 -24.23 11.26 19.46
C SER A 602 -23.86 12.68 19.87
N GLN A 603 -23.60 12.90 21.17
CA GLN A 603 -23.29 14.22 21.76
C GLN A 603 -21.90 14.74 21.36
N SER A 604 -20.93 13.87 21.10
CA SER A 604 -19.58 14.26 20.68
C SER A 604 -19.52 14.57 19.17
N ARG A 605 -20.25 13.80 18.36
CA ARG A 605 -20.21 13.95 16.89
C ARG A 605 -21.10 15.07 16.37
N LEU A 606 -22.26 15.29 16.98
CA LEU A 606 -23.20 16.35 16.59
C LEU A 606 -23.46 16.37 15.08
N LEU A 607 -23.75 15.19 14.50
CA LEU A 607 -23.95 15.06 13.06
C LEU A 607 -25.07 15.95 12.51
N PRO A 608 -26.20 16.20 13.21
CA PRO A 608 -27.21 17.16 12.75
C PRO A 608 -26.69 18.58 12.58
N GLU A 609 -25.84 19.05 13.48
CA GLU A 609 -25.23 20.38 13.45
C GLU A 609 -24.21 20.48 12.30
N VAL A 610 -23.44 19.42 12.08
CA VAL A 610 -22.54 19.31 10.92
C VAL A 610 -23.34 19.28 9.61
N ASP A 611 -24.49 18.61 9.57
CA ASP A 611 -25.40 18.62 8.42
C ASP A 611 -25.90 20.04 8.13
N ASP A 612 -26.30 20.80 9.15
CA ASP A 612 -26.78 22.18 9.00
C ASP A 612 -25.67 23.08 8.44
N ARG A 613 -24.44 22.96 8.95
CA ARG A 613 -23.27 23.68 8.41
C ARG A 613 -22.95 23.29 6.97
N ALA A 614 -23.01 22.01 6.65
CA ALA A 614 -22.80 21.51 5.29
C ALA A 614 -23.88 22.05 4.32
N GLU A 615 -25.14 22.16 4.77
CA GLU A 615 -26.23 22.73 3.98
C GLU A 615 -26.06 24.24 3.74
N GLU A 616 -25.54 24.99 4.71
CA GLU A 616 -25.16 26.40 4.52
C GLU A 616 -24.09 26.56 3.44
N MET A 617 -23.00 25.78 3.52
CA MET A 617 -21.90 25.82 2.57
C MET A 617 -22.36 25.42 1.17
N LEU A 618 -23.13 24.32 1.06
CA LEU A 618 -23.63 23.84 -0.23
C LEU A 618 -24.64 24.81 -0.84
N SER A 619 -25.50 25.44 -0.03
CA SER A 619 -26.44 26.48 -0.48
C SER A 619 -25.70 27.69 -1.08
N SER A 620 -24.67 28.17 -0.36
CA SER A 620 -23.81 29.28 -0.81
C SER A 620 -23.08 28.95 -2.13
N ALA A 621 -22.49 27.75 -2.24
CA ALA A 621 -21.82 27.34 -3.46
C ALA A 621 -22.80 27.19 -4.64
N LEU A 622 -23.96 26.57 -4.42
CA LEU A 622 -25.00 26.44 -5.46
C LEU A 622 -25.47 27.80 -5.99
N GLU A 623 -25.54 28.84 -5.15
CA GLU A 623 -25.91 30.21 -5.56
C GLU A 623 -24.91 30.81 -6.56
N LYS A 624 -23.61 30.53 -6.39
CA LYS A 624 -22.54 30.99 -7.28
C LYS A 624 -22.43 30.20 -8.58
N MET A 625 -22.78 28.90 -8.56
CA MET A 625 -22.65 28.02 -9.72
C MET A 625 -23.49 28.48 -10.93
N PRO A 626 -22.98 28.30 -12.18
CA PRO A 626 -23.78 28.45 -13.39
C PRO A 626 -25.01 27.55 -13.39
N LYS A 627 -26.09 27.97 -14.08
CA LYS A 627 -27.39 27.29 -14.06
C LYS A 627 -27.31 25.80 -14.43
N ASN A 628 -26.50 25.44 -15.43
CA ASN A 628 -26.31 24.05 -15.86
C ASN A 628 -25.66 23.21 -14.74
N LEU A 629 -24.52 23.66 -14.21
CA LEU A 629 -23.81 22.99 -13.12
C LEU A 629 -24.67 22.87 -11.85
N ARG A 630 -25.36 23.95 -11.46
CA ARG A 630 -26.28 23.98 -10.31
C ARG A 630 -27.38 22.92 -10.44
N ARG A 631 -28.00 22.81 -11.62
CA ARG A 631 -29.04 21.79 -11.89
C ARG A 631 -28.48 20.39 -11.71
N ARG A 632 -27.32 20.10 -12.30
CA ARG A 632 -26.68 18.77 -12.21
C ARG A 632 -26.29 18.43 -10.77
N MET A 633 -25.75 19.39 -10.02
CA MET A 633 -25.44 19.24 -8.60
C MET A 633 -26.67 18.92 -7.76
N LEU A 634 -27.78 19.65 -7.96
CA LEU A 634 -29.03 19.40 -7.25
C LEU A 634 -29.64 18.03 -7.60
N LEU A 635 -29.63 17.63 -8.88
CA LEU A 635 -30.09 16.30 -9.30
C LEU A 635 -29.26 15.18 -8.65
N ALA A 636 -27.93 15.32 -8.62
CA ALA A 636 -27.05 14.36 -7.98
C ALA A 636 -27.26 14.30 -6.46
N TYR A 637 -27.36 15.46 -5.79
CA TYR A 637 -27.51 15.56 -4.34
C TYR A 637 -28.85 14.99 -3.87
N LEU A 638 -29.94 15.35 -4.55
CA LEU A 638 -31.29 14.88 -4.21
C LEU A 638 -31.57 13.47 -4.74
N GLY A 639 -30.87 13.04 -5.79
CA GLY A 639 -30.95 11.68 -6.32
C GLY A 639 -30.18 10.65 -5.50
N PHE A 640 -29.22 11.07 -4.68
CA PHE A 640 -28.37 10.18 -3.89
C PHE A 640 -29.13 9.10 -3.08
N PRO A 641 -30.22 9.41 -2.34
CA PRO A 641 -30.95 8.40 -1.58
C PRO A 641 -31.46 7.23 -2.45
N PHE A 642 -31.84 7.48 -3.70
CA PHE A 642 -32.30 6.45 -4.62
C PHE A 642 -31.16 5.53 -5.05
N TYR A 643 -29.98 6.10 -5.35
CA TYR A 643 -28.79 5.30 -5.63
C TYR A 643 -28.38 4.48 -4.40
N ASP A 644 -28.33 5.11 -3.22
CA ASP A 644 -27.88 4.44 -1.99
C ASP A 644 -28.78 3.27 -1.60
N VAL A 645 -30.10 3.40 -1.77
CA VAL A 645 -31.07 2.30 -1.56
C VAL A 645 -30.79 1.11 -2.48
N ALA A 646 -30.44 1.38 -3.74
CA ALA A 646 -30.14 0.33 -4.71
C ALA A 646 -28.75 -0.30 -4.53
N THR A 647 -27.75 0.48 -4.12
CA THR A 647 -26.35 0.03 -4.12
C THR A 647 -25.84 -0.46 -2.76
N LEU A 648 -26.28 0.13 -1.65
CA LEU A 648 -25.76 -0.21 -0.32
C LEU A 648 -25.93 -1.70 0.05
N PRO A 649 -27.09 -2.35 -0.23
CA PRO A 649 -27.25 -3.78 0.06
C PRO A 649 -26.29 -4.68 -0.71
N LEU A 650 -25.81 -4.22 -1.87
CA LEU A 650 -24.87 -4.95 -2.73
C LEU A 650 -23.42 -4.78 -2.27
N LEU A 651 -23.10 -3.71 -1.54
CA LEU A 651 -21.73 -3.34 -1.16
C LEU A 651 -21.12 -4.18 -0.02
N ARG A 652 -21.85 -5.19 0.51
CA ARG A 652 -21.39 -6.17 1.52
C ARG A 652 -20.55 -5.60 2.69
N ASN A 653 -20.81 -4.36 3.11
CA ASN A 653 -20.03 -3.64 4.14
C ASN A 653 -18.51 -3.54 3.88
N GLU A 654 -18.00 -3.80 2.67
CA GLU A 654 -16.56 -3.90 2.40
C GLU A 654 -15.80 -2.55 2.42
N GLY A 655 -16.41 -1.46 2.88
CA GLY A 655 -15.77 -0.15 2.86
C GLY A 655 -15.33 0.28 1.45
N LEU A 656 -15.97 -0.28 0.41
CA LEU A 656 -15.86 0.16 -0.98
C LEU A 656 -16.46 1.56 -1.05
N THR A 657 -15.60 2.51 -0.75
CA THR A 657 -15.92 3.93 -0.66
C THR A 657 -15.98 4.55 -2.06
N GLU A 658 -15.41 3.86 -3.07
CA GLU A 658 -15.38 4.22 -4.48
C GLU A 658 -15.53 2.97 -5.35
N PHE A 659 -16.34 3.06 -6.40
CA PHE A 659 -16.61 1.97 -7.37
C PHE A 659 -15.50 1.83 -8.42
N ASP A 660 -14.25 2.09 -8.03
CA ASP A 660 -13.14 2.08 -8.97
C ASP A 660 -12.44 0.74 -8.94
N PRO A 661 -12.42 0.00 -10.06
CA PRO A 661 -11.70 -1.25 -10.13
C PRO A 661 -10.21 -0.99 -9.90
N VAL A 662 -9.59 -1.84 -9.11
CA VAL A 662 -8.14 -1.88 -8.94
C VAL A 662 -7.59 -2.77 -10.05
N LYS A 663 -6.71 -2.22 -10.89
CA LYS A 663 -6.00 -3.00 -11.91
C LYS A 663 -4.74 -3.58 -11.29
N VAL A 664 -4.42 -4.84 -11.62
CA VAL A 664 -3.22 -5.52 -11.13
C VAL A 664 -2.17 -5.53 -12.23
N ASP A 665 -0.98 -5.07 -11.92
CA ASP A 665 0.18 -5.05 -12.81
C ASP A 665 1.36 -5.81 -12.17
N ARG A 666 2.16 -6.47 -13.02
CA ARG A 666 3.41 -7.12 -12.62
C ARG A 666 4.61 -6.43 -13.25
N ILE A 667 5.68 -6.30 -12.48
CA ILE A 667 7.02 -5.96 -12.97
C ILE A 667 7.92 -7.16 -12.76
N SER A 668 8.25 -7.87 -13.84
CA SER A 668 9.16 -9.00 -13.85
C SER A 668 10.03 -9.01 -15.10
N PRO A 669 11.18 -9.70 -15.09
CA PRO A 669 11.95 -9.99 -16.30
C PRO A 669 11.15 -10.72 -17.39
N GLU A 670 10.10 -11.46 -17.04
CA GLU A 670 9.26 -12.14 -18.04
C GLU A 670 8.34 -11.18 -18.81
N ASP A 671 8.05 -10.02 -18.22
CA ASP A 671 7.13 -9.01 -18.76
C ASP A 671 7.87 -7.90 -19.53
N ALA A 672 9.14 -7.64 -19.18
CA ALA A 672 9.96 -6.56 -19.75
C ALA A 672 10.92 -7.13 -20.79
N ARG A 673 10.46 -7.20 -22.04
CA ARG A 673 11.16 -7.91 -23.12
C ARG A 673 11.78 -6.96 -24.13
N ALA A 674 11.74 -5.63 -23.96
CA ALA A 674 12.15 -4.68 -24.99
C ALA A 674 13.64 -4.75 -25.34
N ILE A 675 14.50 -5.16 -24.39
CA ILE A 675 15.95 -5.27 -24.61
C ILE A 675 16.35 -6.73 -24.90
N ARG A 676 15.90 -7.68 -24.07
CA ARG A 676 16.31 -9.09 -24.15
C ARG A 676 15.15 -10.04 -23.88
N GLU A 677 15.10 -11.14 -24.63
CA GLU A 677 14.18 -12.26 -24.38
C GLU A 677 14.82 -13.32 -23.47
N GLY A 678 14.02 -14.27 -22.96
CA GLY A 678 14.50 -15.35 -22.08
C GLY A 678 14.41 -15.06 -20.57
N GLY A 679 13.82 -13.92 -20.23
CA GLY A 679 13.29 -13.64 -18.90
C GLY A 679 14.34 -13.63 -17.80
N THR A 680 13.97 -14.19 -16.65
CA THR A 680 14.80 -14.15 -15.43
C THR A 680 16.17 -14.79 -15.65
N SER A 681 16.19 -15.94 -16.35
CA SER A 681 17.42 -16.70 -16.58
C SER A 681 18.42 -16.00 -17.49
N ALA A 682 17.94 -15.16 -18.41
CA ALA A 682 18.75 -14.43 -19.35
C ALA A 682 19.28 -13.11 -18.80
N THR A 683 18.63 -12.54 -17.78
CA THR A 683 18.89 -11.18 -17.28
C THR A 683 19.50 -11.17 -15.88
N LEU A 684 18.99 -11.97 -14.95
CA LEU A 684 19.35 -11.87 -13.53
C LEU A 684 20.41 -12.90 -13.12
N ARG A 685 21.51 -12.42 -12.54
CA ARG A 685 22.62 -13.23 -12.05
C ARG A 685 22.48 -13.57 -10.57
N GLY A 686 21.75 -12.77 -9.81
CA GLY A 686 21.48 -13.00 -8.39
C GLY A 686 20.69 -14.28 -8.11
N THR A 687 20.04 -14.88 -9.11
CA THR A 687 19.33 -16.16 -8.99
C THR A 687 20.25 -17.36 -8.75
N GLU A 688 21.54 -17.23 -9.05
CA GLU A 688 22.56 -18.22 -8.71
C GLU A 688 22.70 -18.38 -7.18
N PHE A 689 23.29 -19.49 -6.73
CA PHE A 689 23.48 -19.80 -5.30
C PHE A 689 22.19 -19.72 -4.46
N TYR A 690 21.08 -20.31 -4.95
CA TYR A 690 19.77 -20.28 -4.27
C TYR A 690 19.23 -18.86 -4.01
N ASN A 691 19.38 -17.95 -4.98
CA ASN A 691 19.05 -16.54 -4.84
C ASN A 691 19.93 -15.84 -3.77
N PHE A 692 21.23 -16.14 -3.74
CA PHE A 692 22.23 -15.38 -2.98
C PHE A 692 23.38 -14.85 -3.85
N GLY A 693 23.39 -15.15 -5.16
CA GLY A 693 24.52 -14.86 -6.04
C GLY A 693 24.98 -13.41 -6.02
N ALA A 694 24.05 -12.45 -5.91
CA ALA A 694 24.34 -11.03 -5.86
C ALA A 694 25.21 -10.65 -4.64
N PHE A 695 25.06 -11.32 -3.49
CA PHE A 695 25.88 -11.02 -2.32
C PHE A 695 27.35 -11.46 -2.49
N PHE A 696 27.62 -12.42 -3.38
CA PHE A 696 28.95 -12.96 -3.61
C PHE A 696 29.78 -12.20 -4.65
N SER A 697 29.16 -11.34 -5.46
CA SER A 697 29.85 -10.64 -6.55
C SER A 697 29.28 -9.25 -6.79
N ARG A 698 30.14 -8.23 -6.72
CA ARG A 698 29.74 -6.86 -7.09
C ARG A 698 29.24 -6.79 -8.53
N ALA A 699 29.79 -7.63 -9.43
CA ALA A 699 29.32 -7.73 -10.83
C ALA A 699 27.86 -8.11 -10.93
N TYR A 700 27.44 -9.04 -10.09
CA TYR A 700 26.06 -9.54 -10.09
C TYR A 700 25.12 -8.48 -9.53
N ARG A 701 25.56 -7.71 -8.52
CA ARG A 701 24.79 -6.57 -8.00
C ARG A 701 24.63 -5.47 -9.03
N GLU A 702 25.72 -5.06 -9.69
CA GLU A 702 25.69 -4.08 -10.78
C GLU A 702 24.73 -4.52 -11.90
N ASN A 703 24.81 -5.79 -12.32
CA ASN A 703 23.92 -6.37 -13.32
C ASN A 703 22.45 -6.34 -12.89
N ASP A 704 22.13 -6.89 -11.73
CA ASP A 704 20.74 -7.03 -11.28
C ASP A 704 20.11 -5.67 -10.99
N TYR A 705 20.88 -4.72 -10.46
CA TYR A 705 20.47 -3.33 -10.26
C TYR A 705 20.11 -2.65 -11.59
N LEU A 706 20.99 -2.74 -12.59
CA LEU A 706 20.74 -2.16 -13.92
C LEU A 706 19.52 -2.77 -14.60
N TRP A 707 19.39 -4.11 -14.58
CA TRP A 707 18.20 -4.77 -15.13
C TRP A 707 16.92 -4.39 -14.37
N GLY A 708 17.01 -4.18 -13.06
CA GLY A 708 15.91 -3.63 -12.25
C GLY A 708 15.45 -2.28 -12.75
N ARG A 709 16.39 -1.35 -13.01
CA ARG A 709 16.06 -0.03 -13.55
C ARG A 709 15.47 -0.13 -14.96
N LEU A 710 16.09 -0.89 -15.86
CA LEU A 710 15.63 -1.00 -17.25
C LEU A 710 14.24 -1.64 -17.35
N HIS A 711 13.99 -2.74 -16.65
CA HIS A 711 12.66 -3.36 -16.63
C HIS A 711 11.61 -2.49 -15.91
N GLY A 712 12.03 -1.78 -14.85
CA GLY A 712 11.20 -0.79 -14.18
C GLY A 712 10.72 0.29 -15.15
N ALA A 713 11.64 0.90 -15.89
CA ALA A 713 11.32 1.93 -16.89
C ALA A 713 10.37 1.43 -17.98
N GLU A 714 10.64 0.26 -18.56
CA GLU A 714 9.79 -0.36 -19.60
C GLU A 714 8.36 -0.52 -19.12
N ARG A 715 8.18 -1.18 -17.96
CA ARG A 715 6.87 -1.51 -17.41
C ARG A 715 6.14 -0.28 -16.90
N LEU A 716 6.83 0.68 -16.30
CA LEU A 716 6.20 1.91 -15.82
C LEU A 716 5.65 2.76 -16.98
N ILE A 717 6.38 2.85 -18.09
CA ILE A 717 5.88 3.53 -19.30
C ILE A 717 4.63 2.83 -19.84
N ASP A 718 4.63 1.50 -19.92
CA ASP A 718 3.44 0.73 -20.33
C ASP A 718 2.23 0.96 -19.41
N ILE A 719 2.47 0.93 -18.10
CA ILE A 719 1.42 1.15 -17.10
C ILE A 719 0.84 2.54 -17.27
N VAL A 720 1.67 3.59 -17.40
CA VAL A 720 1.22 4.97 -17.64
C VAL A 720 0.42 5.08 -18.94
N CYS A 721 0.91 4.53 -20.06
CA CYS A 721 0.17 4.50 -21.32
C CYS A 721 -1.21 3.83 -21.17
N SER A 722 -1.32 2.77 -20.38
CA SER A 722 -2.59 2.06 -20.13
C SER A 722 -3.58 2.83 -19.24
N THR A 723 -3.19 3.98 -18.68
CA THR A 723 -4.11 4.87 -17.93
C THR A 723 -4.87 5.84 -18.83
N LEU A 724 -4.44 5.98 -20.08
CA LEU A 724 -5.03 6.89 -21.05
C LEU A 724 -6.31 6.30 -21.64
N ASP A 725 -7.30 7.15 -21.91
CA ASP A 725 -8.56 6.70 -22.52
C ASP A 725 -8.36 6.27 -23.98
N ALA A 726 -7.48 6.96 -24.70
CA ALA A 726 -6.96 6.58 -26.00
C ALA A 726 -5.46 6.26 -25.87
N PRO A 727 -5.00 5.07 -26.31
CA PRO A 727 -3.60 4.71 -26.20
C PRO A 727 -2.74 5.58 -27.12
N LEU A 728 -1.55 5.96 -26.65
CA LEU A 728 -0.51 6.53 -27.51
C LEU A 728 -0.11 5.52 -28.58
N ALA A 729 0.33 6.01 -29.73
CA ALA A 729 0.84 5.14 -30.79
C ALA A 729 2.08 4.36 -30.31
N ASP A 730 2.16 3.07 -30.63
CA ASP A 730 3.22 2.17 -30.14
C ASP A 730 4.63 2.69 -30.39
N HIS A 731 4.87 3.33 -31.54
CA HIS A 731 6.17 3.91 -31.88
C HIS A 731 6.58 5.06 -30.95
N VAL A 732 5.61 5.86 -30.46
CA VAL A 732 5.86 6.93 -29.48
C VAL A 732 6.24 6.31 -28.14
N CYS A 733 5.45 5.35 -27.65
CA CYS A 733 5.74 4.61 -26.42
C CYS A 733 7.13 3.98 -26.45
N ASN A 734 7.46 3.27 -27.54
CA ASN A 734 8.77 2.63 -27.73
C ASN A 734 9.93 3.63 -27.80
N SER A 735 9.71 4.82 -28.37
CA SER A 735 10.73 5.88 -28.40
C SER A 735 11.08 6.37 -27.00
N TYR A 736 10.09 6.57 -26.12
CA TYR A 736 10.32 6.96 -24.73
C TYR A 736 10.95 5.84 -23.90
N LYS A 737 10.57 4.58 -24.12
CA LYS A 737 11.25 3.43 -23.50
C LYS A 737 12.74 3.45 -23.82
N ARG A 738 13.07 3.62 -25.10
CA ARG A 738 14.47 3.69 -25.54
C ARG A 738 15.21 4.88 -24.96
N ALA A 739 14.59 6.07 -24.97
CA ALA A 739 15.19 7.26 -24.38
C ALA A 739 15.47 7.05 -22.89
N ALA A 740 14.54 6.43 -22.15
CA ALA A 740 14.72 6.11 -20.75
C ALA A 740 15.86 5.12 -20.53
N PHE A 741 15.99 4.07 -21.37
CA PHE A 741 17.10 3.13 -21.28
C PHE A 741 18.46 3.81 -21.47
N HIS A 742 18.60 4.67 -22.49
CA HIS A 742 19.85 5.40 -22.69
C HIS A 742 20.14 6.36 -21.54
N ALA A 743 19.14 7.11 -21.07
CA ALA A 743 19.30 8.04 -19.95
C ALA A 743 19.71 7.33 -18.64
N ILE A 744 19.18 6.13 -18.38
CA ILE A 744 19.60 5.29 -17.24
C ILE A 744 21.08 4.89 -17.39
N LEU A 745 21.48 4.45 -18.59
CA LEU A 745 22.86 4.03 -18.84
C LEU A 745 23.85 5.21 -18.83
N ASP A 746 23.42 6.41 -19.21
CA ASP A 746 24.20 7.64 -19.09
C ASP A 746 24.38 8.03 -17.62
N GLU A 747 23.30 8.03 -16.82
CA GLU A 747 23.34 8.32 -15.38
C GLU A 747 24.27 7.35 -14.61
N GLU A 748 24.21 6.06 -14.92
CA GLU A 748 25.08 5.06 -14.29
C GLU A 748 26.54 5.12 -14.79
N ALA A 749 26.78 5.62 -16.00
CA ALA A 749 28.13 5.90 -16.49
C ALA A 749 28.74 7.11 -15.77
N GLU A 750 27.97 8.20 -15.64
CA GLU A 750 28.41 9.45 -15.00
C GLU A 750 28.70 9.26 -13.51
N SER A 751 27.88 8.46 -12.82
CA SER A 751 28.10 8.15 -11.40
C SER A 751 29.27 7.20 -11.15
N GLY A 752 29.77 6.50 -12.17
CA GLY A 752 30.88 5.55 -12.06
C GLY A 752 30.57 4.31 -11.21
N ARG A 753 29.30 4.03 -10.91
CA ARG A 753 28.88 2.93 -10.02
C ARG A 753 28.90 1.57 -10.69
N CYS A 754 28.69 1.53 -12.00
CA CYS A 754 28.63 0.32 -12.81
C CYS A 754 29.84 0.20 -13.75
N ARG A 755 30.24 -1.03 -14.05
CA ARG A 755 31.31 -1.28 -15.03
C ARG A 755 30.97 -0.79 -16.43
N GLN A 756 31.90 -0.06 -17.03
CA GLN A 756 31.78 0.43 -18.41
C GLN A 756 31.45 -0.69 -19.42
N SER A 757 32.09 -1.85 -19.30
CA SER A 757 31.85 -2.99 -20.20
C SER A 757 30.41 -3.51 -20.17
N LEU A 758 29.74 -3.43 -19.01
CA LEU A 758 28.35 -3.84 -18.87
C LEU A 758 27.43 -2.81 -19.53
N LEU A 759 27.70 -1.53 -19.33
CA LEU A 759 26.96 -0.43 -19.93
C LEU A 759 27.07 -0.45 -21.46
N ASP A 760 28.29 -0.62 -21.99
CA ASP A 760 28.55 -0.68 -23.44
C ASP A 760 27.84 -1.88 -24.09
N GLY A 761 27.84 -3.04 -23.43
CA GLY A 761 27.13 -4.23 -23.89
C GLY A 761 25.61 -4.00 -23.98
N LEU A 762 25.00 -3.39 -22.96
CA LEU A 762 23.57 -3.07 -22.98
C LEU A 762 23.24 -2.00 -24.04
N ARG A 763 24.10 -1.01 -24.25
CA ARG A 763 23.93 -0.02 -25.34
C ARG A 763 23.91 -0.68 -26.72
N ALA A 764 24.79 -1.66 -26.94
CA ALA A 764 24.83 -2.42 -28.18
C ALA A 764 23.54 -3.21 -28.40
N GLU A 765 23.05 -3.93 -27.38
CA GLU A 765 21.79 -4.69 -27.44
C GLU A 765 20.56 -3.80 -27.75
N ILE A 766 20.48 -2.62 -27.11
CA ILE A 766 19.41 -1.64 -27.39
C ILE A 766 19.51 -1.14 -28.84
N GLY A 767 20.73 -0.93 -29.35
CA GLY A 767 20.96 -0.50 -30.73
C GLY A 767 20.57 -1.54 -31.77
N GLU A 768 20.88 -2.82 -31.53
CA GLU A 768 20.62 -3.93 -32.46
C GLU A 768 19.14 -4.18 -32.71
N ARG A 769 18.28 -4.02 -31.70
CA ARG A 769 16.81 -4.13 -31.84
C ARG A 769 16.14 -3.01 -32.61
N THR A 770 16.90 -2.04 -33.12
CA THR A 770 16.38 -0.92 -33.93
C THR A 770 16.63 -1.08 -35.43
N LYS A 771 17.17 -2.22 -35.87
CA LYS A 771 17.17 -2.62 -37.28
C LYS A 771 16.04 -3.59 -37.51
#